data_AF-A0A5E4WR32-F1
#
_entry.id   AF-A0A5E4WR32-F1
#
_cell.length_a   1.000
_cell.length_b   1.000
_cell.length_c   1.000
_cell.angle_alpha   90.00
_cell.angle_beta   90.00
_cell.angle_gamma   90.00
#
_symmetry.space_group_name_H-M   'P 1'
#
loop_
_entity.id
_entity.type
_entity.pdbx_description
1 polymer ?
#
loop_
_entity_poly.entity_id
_entity_poly.type
_entity_poly.pdbx_seq_one_letter_code
_entity_poly.pdbx_strand_id
1 'polypeptide(L)'
;MSGDGVTRAPAILFAGSNNSLELWAGSAISGNVDATAGTNNALILGGATDSSFDLSQIGLTAQYRGFRVFRKTGTSLWTLTGTGASITPWSVEAGTLQVGSDASPNTLLNGDVQVDSAGTLRGRGTIVGNVTNNGIVRPGASIGTLTIDGNYVQNANATLLVDVSNAPTTKGQTSDTGYSRLVVTGNVTLSPGASISLSGTGAAYGFALAQRFVVIQARTGATVSYNAGLLNYGVSDARYALTGADVTDAASGARNLVVTVGAQPAEPTIPSDAGATPSIPSPIRPTTPAAIASLGGLQSYTGVGNLALLNLYNASLAIGSVSEANHAGAQLSPAHQLAASRAAAAPTFNTLSLVGARADSLRLAQSGSRGIATGDGAPVFGLWGQGFGGHASQGMVDDIAGYSANYGGLMLGVDRALGDKWLAGGVFSFSHTKINGSDDNSGTSTQVNGYGLLAYASYFGSPWYVNLSGGVVQQRYNTTRVMDFTGFSGVAKGAFSGQQYVARTEFGYPLALGSGTLTPLASLTYSYLHQGSYTETGGNGAALSVGTAHTSSLRSALGARLEKAYATRYGDIMPFVQVQWIHEFVNSRALTGASYAGDFTGETAFTAVGPSPVRDLADITLGATLMRRNNLSLTARYELQVGARFVSQTGSLRLQQRF
;
A
#
# COMPACT_ATOMS: atom_id res chain seq x y z
N MET A 1 3.60 35.98 72.22
CA MET A 1 3.45 34.67 72.90
C MET A 1 2.19 34.74 73.73
N SER A 2 1.28 33.77 73.66
CA SER A 2 0.25 33.63 74.70
C SER A 2 0.97 33.19 75.98
N GLY A 3 0.58 33.75 77.12
CA GLY A 3 1.24 33.53 78.42
C GLY A 3 1.01 32.14 79.02
N ASP A 4 0.59 31.14 78.24
CA ASP A 4 0.22 29.80 78.71
C ASP A 4 1.34 28.76 78.53
N GLY A 5 2.45 29.11 77.87
CA GLY A 5 3.62 28.23 77.70
C GLY A 5 3.38 27.00 76.82
N VAL A 6 2.17 26.84 76.27
CA VAL A 6 1.74 25.67 75.49
C VAL A 6 1.26 26.10 74.09
N THR A 7 0.65 27.27 73.94
CA THR A 7 0.15 27.75 72.65
C THR A 7 1.16 28.70 72.02
N ARG A 8 1.76 28.31 70.90
CA ARG A 8 2.66 29.21 70.15
C ARG A 8 1.79 30.16 69.32
N ALA A 9 1.89 31.47 69.56
CA ALA A 9 1.24 32.47 68.73
C ALA A 9 1.68 32.31 67.25
N PRO A 10 0.80 32.57 66.27
CA PRO A 10 1.17 32.51 64.87
C PRO A 10 2.33 33.49 64.58
N ALA A 11 3.22 33.10 63.66
CA ALA A 11 4.32 33.94 63.21
C ALA A 11 3.80 35.17 62.45
N ILE A 12 2.71 34.99 61.69
CA ILE A 12 1.98 36.05 61.00
C ILE A 12 0.49 35.82 61.24
N LEU A 13 -0.24 36.84 61.67
CA LEU A 13 -1.70 36.83 61.83
C LEU A 13 -2.31 37.93 60.97
N PHE A 14 -3.24 37.56 60.08
CA PHE A 14 -4.07 38.51 59.36
C PHE A 14 -5.39 38.71 60.10
N ALA A 15 -5.72 39.95 60.45
CA ALA A 15 -6.89 40.28 61.27
C ALA A 15 -8.13 40.75 60.46
N GLY A 16 -8.10 40.63 59.12
CA GLY A 16 -9.16 41.15 58.23
C GLY A 16 -9.22 40.46 56.86
N SER A 17 -9.99 41.02 55.94
CA SER A 17 -10.16 40.51 54.56
C SER A 17 -9.22 41.16 53.56
N ASN A 18 -9.01 40.53 52.40
CA ASN A 18 -8.22 41.05 51.26
C ASN A 18 -6.73 41.31 51.53
N ASN A 19 -6.16 40.67 52.55
CA ASN A 19 -4.71 40.76 52.78
C ASN A 19 -3.94 39.92 51.77
N SER A 20 -2.66 40.24 51.57
CA SER A 20 -1.77 39.43 50.73
C SER A 20 -0.48 39.06 51.47
N LEU A 21 -0.07 37.82 51.31
CA LEU A 21 1.27 37.35 51.65
C LEU A 21 1.96 36.95 50.34
N GLU A 22 3.04 37.64 49.99
CA GLU A 22 3.86 37.27 48.85
C GLU A 22 5.16 36.62 49.31
N LEU A 23 5.40 35.40 48.83
CA LEU A 23 6.61 34.64 49.11
C LEU A 23 7.59 34.81 47.95
N TRP A 24 8.83 35.19 48.28
CA TRP A 24 9.95 35.26 47.34
C TRP A 24 10.96 34.16 47.62
N ALA A 25 11.81 33.83 46.65
CA ALA A 25 12.86 32.83 46.82
C ALA A 25 13.71 33.13 48.08
N GLY A 26 13.98 32.10 48.88
CA GLY A 26 14.70 32.21 50.14
C GLY A 26 13.88 32.69 51.34
N SER A 27 12.59 33.02 51.17
CA SER A 27 11.72 33.36 52.30
C SER A 27 11.57 32.15 53.23
N ALA A 28 11.78 32.38 54.53
CA ALA A 28 11.59 31.36 55.56
C ALA A 28 10.75 31.93 56.71
N ILE A 29 9.60 31.29 56.98
CA ILE A 29 8.73 31.63 58.10
C ILE A 29 8.81 30.48 59.11
N SER A 30 9.20 30.78 60.35
CA SER A 30 9.22 29.80 61.43
C SER A 30 7.96 29.95 62.30
N GLY A 31 6.95 29.11 62.02
CA GLY A 31 5.65 29.13 62.71
C GLY A 31 4.49 29.27 61.74
N ASN A 32 3.27 29.28 62.29
CA ASN A 32 2.05 29.32 61.49
C ASN A 32 1.81 30.70 60.89
N VAL A 33 1.30 30.74 59.67
CA VAL A 33 0.72 31.92 59.05
C VAL A 33 -0.79 31.76 59.02
N ASP A 34 -1.47 32.57 59.83
CA ASP A 34 -2.89 32.45 60.07
C ASP A 34 -3.67 33.56 59.37
N ALA A 35 -4.37 33.19 58.29
CA ALA A 35 -5.30 34.05 57.56
C ALA A 35 -6.77 33.58 57.71
N THR A 36 -7.08 32.84 58.78
CA THR A 36 -8.44 32.30 59.02
C THR A 36 -9.46 33.39 59.36
N ALA A 37 -9.02 34.53 59.90
CA ALA A 37 -9.87 35.70 60.08
C ALA A 37 -10.06 36.45 58.75
N GLY A 38 -11.32 36.76 58.41
CA GLY A 38 -11.68 37.46 57.18
C GLY A 38 -11.87 36.54 55.95
N THR A 39 -12.04 37.18 54.80
CA THR A 39 -12.29 36.55 53.48
C THR A 39 -11.31 37.08 52.44
N ASN A 40 -11.12 36.32 51.35
CA ASN A 40 -10.34 36.76 50.19
C ASN A 40 -8.85 37.10 50.48
N ASN A 41 -8.28 36.52 51.55
CA ASN A 41 -6.85 36.64 51.81
C ASN A 41 -6.06 35.81 50.79
N ALA A 42 -4.99 36.39 50.26
CA ALA A 42 -4.20 35.85 49.15
C ALA A 42 -2.82 35.34 49.58
N LEU A 43 -2.48 34.14 49.14
CA LEU A 43 -1.11 33.62 49.14
C LEU A 43 -0.55 33.76 47.73
N ILE A 44 0.54 34.50 47.59
CA ILE A 44 1.15 34.86 46.31
C ILE A 44 2.55 34.25 46.25
N LEU A 45 2.85 33.54 45.18
CA LEU A 45 4.21 33.11 44.85
C LEU A 45 4.78 34.10 43.85
N GLY A 46 5.85 34.81 44.23
CA GLY A 46 6.31 36.01 43.54
C GLY A 46 7.82 36.04 43.29
N GLY A 47 8.33 37.25 43.06
CA GLY A 47 9.76 37.51 42.84
C GLY A 47 10.30 37.11 41.45
N ALA A 48 11.60 37.31 41.28
CA ALA A 48 12.30 37.08 40.00
C ALA A 48 13.22 35.84 40.00
N THR A 49 13.42 35.21 41.16
CA THR A 49 14.26 34.01 41.32
C THR A 49 13.38 32.79 41.52
N ASP A 50 13.76 31.68 40.86
CA ASP A 50 13.03 30.43 40.92
C ASP A 50 13.02 29.83 42.34
N SER A 51 11.93 29.16 42.69
CA SER A 51 11.74 28.57 44.02
C SER A 51 10.73 27.40 43.97
N SER A 52 10.53 26.74 45.11
CA SER A 52 9.55 25.67 45.27
C SER A 52 8.64 25.89 46.46
N PHE A 53 7.40 25.42 46.37
CA PHE A 53 6.42 25.49 47.45
C PHE A 53 5.72 24.12 47.61
N ASP A 54 5.69 23.60 48.82
CA ASP A 54 5.02 22.33 49.12
C ASP A 54 3.54 22.57 49.46
N LEU A 55 2.64 22.06 48.63
CA LEU A 55 1.20 22.21 48.77
C LEU A 55 0.65 21.59 50.06
N SER A 56 1.36 20.62 50.65
CA SER A 56 0.98 20.04 51.94
C SER A 56 1.09 21.04 53.10
N GLN A 57 1.78 22.17 52.89
CA GLN A 57 1.86 23.26 53.86
C GLN A 57 0.59 24.12 53.90
N ILE A 58 -0.38 23.90 53.01
CA ILE A 58 -1.66 24.62 52.98
C ILE A 58 -2.78 23.76 53.57
N GLY A 59 -3.44 24.29 54.60
CA GLY A 59 -4.59 23.65 55.23
C GLY A 59 -4.81 24.13 56.65
N LEU A 60 -5.96 23.82 57.24
CA LEU A 60 -6.35 24.30 58.58
C LEU A 60 -5.38 23.87 59.69
N THR A 61 -4.71 22.72 59.51
CA THR A 61 -3.71 22.19 60.45
C THR A 61 -2.27 22.43 60.01
N ALA A 62 -2.05 22.92 58.78
CA ALA A 62 -0.73 23.10 58.18
C ALA A 62 -0.12 24.48 58.53
N GLN A 63 0.98 24.85 57.89
CA GLN A 63 1.66 26.12 58.17
C GLN A 63 0.85 27.33 57.69
N TYR A 64 0.34 27.30 56.46
CA TYR A 64 -0.42 28.38 55.82
C TYR A 64 -1.92 28.09 55.89
N ARG A 65 -2.65 28.91 56.64
CA ARG A 65 -4.05 28.64 57.02
C ARG A 65 -4.99 29.73 56.53
N GLY A 66 -6.17 29.37 56.06
CA GLY A 66 -7.27 30.31 55.80
C GLY A 66 -7.18 31.13 54.50
N PHE A 67 -6.13 30.96 53.69
CA PHE A 67 -6.04 31.58 52.37
C PHE A 67 -7.08 31.02 51.40
N ARG A 68 -7.68 31.90 50.60
CA ARG A 68 -8.71 31.55 49.60
C ARG A 68 -8.34 31.95 48.18
N VAL A 69 -7.37 32.86 48.03
CA VAL A 69 -6.87 33.32 46.74
C VAL A 69 -5.43 32.87 46.63
N PHE A 70 -5.09 32.21 45.52
CA PHE A 70 -3.72 31.79 45.24
C PHE A 70 -3.28 32.39 43.91
N ARG A 71 -2.14 33.06 43.92
CA ARG A 71 -1.65 33.79 42.74
C ARG A 71 -0.19 33.47 42.47
N LYS A 72 0.17 33.33 41.21
CA LYS A 72 1.55 33.31 40.75
C LYS A 72 1.84 34.61 39.99
N THR A 73 2.77 35.39 40.52
CA THR A 73 3.17 36.72 40.01
C THR A 73 4.70 36.76 39.85
N GLY A 74 5.22 37.85 39.28
CA GLY A 74 6.66 37.98 39.01
C GLY A 74 7.17 37.07 37.90
N THR A 75 8.44 37.21 37.52
CA THR A 75 9.03 36.51 36.37
C THR A 75 9.55 35.10 36.68
N SER A 76 9.61 34.74 37.97
CA SER A 76 10.16 33.46 38.43
C SER A 76 9.36 32.23 37.99
N LEU A 77 10.01 31.07 38.03
CA LEU A 77 9.37 29.76 38.08
C LEU A 77 9.17 29.33 39.54
N TRP A 78 7.94 28.97 39.90
CA TRP A 78 7.64 28.31 41.17
C TRP A 78 7.21 26.86 40.93
N THR A 79 7.97 25.91 41.48
CA THR A 79 7.61 24.49 41.45
C THR A 79 6.75 24.13 42.64
N LEU A 80 5.50 23.77 42.39
CA LEU A 80 4.64 23.14 43.37
C LEU A 80 5.05 21.68 43.56
N THR A 81 5.12 21.25 44.82
CA THR A 81 5.43 19.87 45.23
C THR A 81 4.39 19.35 46.21
N GLY A 82 4.45 18.04 46.50
CA GLY A 82 3.57 17.41 47.48
C GLY A 82 2.12 17.25 47.00
N THR A 83 1.25 16.86 47.92
CA THR A 83 -0.17 16.59 47.64
C THR A 83 -1.03 17.61 48.37
N GLY A 84 -1.70 18.49 47.62
CA GLY A 84 -2.63 19.47 48.18
C GLY A 84 -3.95 18.82 48.60
N ALA A 85 -4.19 18.68 49.90
CA ALA A 85 -5.47 18.20 50.42
C ALA A 85 -6.56 19.30 50.35
N SER A 86 -6.15 20.57 50.45
CA SER A 86 -7.04 21.73 50.38
C SER A 86 -7.32 22.13 48.93
N ILE A 87 -8.52 22.61 48.65
CA ILE A 87 -8.84 23.24 47.36
C ILE A 87 -8.20 24.63 47.31
N THR A 88 -7.28 24.83 46.37
CA THR A 88 -6.51 26.06 46.16
C THR A 88 -6.67 26.51 44.70
N PRO A 89 -7.61 27.41 44.38
CA PRO A 89 -7.74 27.94 43.02
C PRO A 89 -6.59 28.92 42.73
N TRP A 90 -5.83 28.66 41.66
CA TRP A 90 -4.65 29.46 41.29
C TRP A 90 -4.92 30.36 40.09
N SER A 91 -4.54 31.63 40.19
CA SER A 91 -4.37 32.53 39.04
C SER A 91 -2.88 32.67 38.71
N VAL A 92 -2.48 32.27 37.51
CA VAL A 92 -1.11 32.43 37.01
C VAL A 92 -1.07 33.71 36.19
N GLU A 93 -0.74 34.81 36.86
CA GLU A 93 -0.77 36.16 36.30
C GLU A 93 0.53 36.49 35.54
N ALA A 94 1.67 36.01 36.05
CA ALA A 94 2.97 36.21 35.43
C ALA A 94 3.98 35.10 35.80
N GLY A 95 4.98 34.89 34.94
CA GLY A 95 6.03 33.89 35.13
C GLY A 95 5.49 32.47 35.01
N THR A 96 6.15 31.50 35.66
CA THR A 96 5.79 30.08 35.51
C THR A 96 5.32 29.44 36.81
N LEU A 97 4.13 28.83 36.81
CA LEU A 97 3.71 27.89 37.85
C LEU A 97 3.93 26.45 37.33
N GLN A 98 4.80 25.69 37.99
CA GLN A 98 5.10 24.31 37.61
C GLN A 98 4.45 23.33 38.60
N VAL A 99 3.50 22.53 38.15
CA VAL A 99 2.85 21.47 38.96
C VAL A 99 3.65 20.18 38.83
N GLY A 100 4.54 19.94 39.79
CA GLY A 100 5.42 18.77 39.80
C GLY A 100 6.58 18.85 38.82
N SER A 101 7.61 18.05 39.10
CA SER A 101 8.86 17.96 38.36
C SER A 101 9.34 16.51 38.29
N ASP A 102 10.49 16.22 37.69
CA ASP A 102 11.13 14.90 37.79
C ASP A 102 11.36 14.45 39.24
N ALA A 103 11.65 15.40 40.14
CA ALA A 103 11.84 15.12 41.56
C ALA A 103 10.52 14.98 42.34
N SER A 104 9.40 15.42 41.75
CA SER A 104 8.08 15.46 42.39
C SER A 104 6.95 15.07 41.41
N PRO A 105 7.02 13.88 40.78
CA PRO A 105 6.14 13.52 39.68
C PRO A 105 4.67 13.36 40.10
N ASN A 106 4.43 12.99 41.36
CA ASN A 106 3.09 12.75 41.91
C ASN A 106 2.47 14.00 42.57
N THR A 107 2.91 15.20 42.17
CA THR A 107 2.34 16.44 42.72
C THR A 107 0.88 16.55 42.35
N LEU A 108 0.03 16.81 43.34
CA LEU A 108 -1.42 16.95 43.17
C LEU A 108 -1.83 18.36 43.58
N LEU A 109 -2.26 19.17 42.61
CA LEU A 109 -2.91 20.47 42.85
C LEU A 109 -4.41 20.24 42.83
N ASN A 110 -5.09 20.52 43.95
CA ASN A 110 -6.54 20.45 44.03
C ASN A 110 -7.13 21.85 43.88
N GLY A 111 -7.96 22.10 42.88
CA GLY A 111 -8.52 23.42 42.56
C GLY A 111 -8.30 23.84 41.11
N ASP A 112 -9.15 24.77 40.66
CA ASP A 112 -9.10 25.30 39.30
C ASP A 112 -7.84 26.16 39.07
N VAL A 113 -7.34 26.17 37.84
CA VAL A 113 -6.20 27.00 37.44
C VAL A 113 -6.61 27.91 36.29
N GLN A 114 -6.48 29.21 36.48
CA GLN A 114 -6.57 30.21 35.43
C GLN A 114 -5.17 30.65 35.05
N VAL A 115 -4.84 30.57 33.76
CA VAL A 115 -3.58 31.09 33.21
C VAL A 115 -3.91 32.38 32.47
N ASP A 116 -3.38 33.50 32.94
CA ASP A 116 -3.54 34.78 32.27
C ASP A 116 -2.49 34.95 31.17
N SER A 117 -2.63 35.99 30.34
CA SER A 117 -1.83 36.18 29.12
C SER A 117 -0.30 36.21 29.33
N ALA A 118 0.19 36.66 30.49
CA ALA A 118 1.61 36.68 30.84
C ALA A 118 2.05 35.47 31.69
N GLY A 119 1.12 34.58 32.01
CA GLY A 119 1.34 33.38 32.81
C GLY A 119 1.72 32.16 31.97
N THR A 120 2.51 31.27 32.57
CA THR A 120 2.80 29.95 32.05
C THR A 120 2.47 28.89 33.09
N LEU A 121 1.63 27.92 32.74
CA LEU A 121 1.41 26.70 33.52
C LEU A 121 2.22 25.56 32.91
N ARG A 122 3.02 24.86 33.71
CA ARG A 122 3.82 23.71 33.25
C ARG A 122 3.78 22.57 34.27
N GLY A 123 4.34 21.42 33.92
CA GLY A 123 4.69 20.38 34.89
C GLY A 123 4.21 19.01 34.47
N ARG A 124 4.35 18.04 35.36
CA ARG A 124 4.01 16.63 35.10
C ARG A 124 3.08 16.00 36.14
N GLY A 125 2.56 16.81 37.05
CA GLY A 125 1.62 16.38 38.08
C GLY A 125 0.19 16.32 37.59
N THR A 126 -0.74 16.25 38.55
CA THR A 126 -2.17 16.22 38.32
C THR A 126 -2.83 17.45 38.92
N ILE A 127 -3.68 18.10 38.13
CA ILE A 127 -4.57 19.19 38.56
C ILE A 127 -5.98 18.60 38.69
N VAL A 128 -6.53 18.54 39.90
CA VAL A 128 -7.91 18.13 40.16
C VAL A 128 -8.77 19.38 40.15
N GLY A 129 -9.27 19.73 38.96
CA GLY A 129 -9.93 21.00 38.70
C GLY A 129 -9.89 21.36 37.23
N ASN A 130 -10.61 22.40 36.85
CA ASN A 130 -10.63 22.93 35.50
C ASN A 130 -9.41 23.82 35.25
N VAL A 131 -8.94 23.84 34.00
CA VAL A 131 -7.89 24.75 33.56
C VAL A 131 -8.41 25.62 32.43
N THR A 132 -8.33 26.94 32.62
CA THR A 132 -8.63 27.95 31.60
C THR A 132 -7.36 28.66 31.18
N ASN A 133 -6.98 28.53 29.91
CA ASN A 133 -5.73 29.07 29.38
C ASN A 133 -5.96 30.31 28.51
N ASN A 134 -5.42 31.45 28.96
CA ASN A 134 -5.26 32.70 28.20
C ASN A 134 -3.79 33.03 27.89
N GLY A 135 -2.83 32.28 28.45
CA GLY A 135 -1.39 32.45 28.28
C GLY A 135 -0.75 31.21 27.65
N ILE A 136 0.19 30.59 28.36
CA ILE A 136 0.87 29.36 27.89
C ILE A 136 0.59 28.20 28.83
N VAL A 137 0.18 27.06 28.28
CA VAL A 137 0.24 25.76 28.97
C VAL A 137 1.34 24.94 28.29
N ARG A 138 2.32 24.47 29.07
CA ARG A 138 3.48 23.72 28.58
C ARG A 138 3.64 22.41 29.36
N PRO A 139 2.98 21.31 28.94
CA PRO A 139 3.09 20.05 29.66
C PRO A 139 4.55 19.58 29.75
N GLY A 140 4.87 18.91 30.86
CA GLY A 140 6.22 18.45 31.20
C GLY A 140 7.06 19.49 31.95
N ALA A 141 8.10 19.00 32.62
CA ALA A 141 9.19 19.79 33.19
C ALA A 141 10.46 19.46 32.37
N SER A 142 10.49 19.93 31.11
CA SER A 142 11.07 19.30 29.90
C SER A 142 10.07 18.31 29.28
N ILE A 143 10.34 17.00 29.28
CA ILE A 143 9.43 15.99 28.71
C ILE A 143 8.55 15.38 29.79
N GLY A 144 7.24 15.28 29.55
CA GLY A 144 6.32 14.57 30.44
C GLY A 144 4.85 14.86 30.20
N THR A 145 4.00 14.25 31.02
CA THR A 145 2.54 14.37 30.92
C THR A 145 1.99 15.25 32.03
N LEU A 146 1.30 16.34 31.69
CA LEU A 146 0.46 17.08 32.63
C LEU A 146 -0.95 16.51 32.57
N THR A 147 -1.53 16.18 33.73
CA THR A 147 -2.90 15.65 33.80
C THR A 147 -3.85 16.70 34.36
N ILE A 148 -4.95 16.97 33.66
CA ILE A 148 -6.07 17.76 34.12
C ILE A 148 -7.22 16.80 34.39
N ASP A 149 -7.51 16.59 35.67
CA ASP A 149 -8.69 15.87 36.13
C ASP A 149 -9.89 16.84 36.24
N GLY A 150 -10.35 17.30 35.09
CA GLY A 150 -11.34 18.37 34.92
C GLY A 150 -11.42 18.81 33.45
N ASN A 151 -12.08 19.93 33.18
CA ASN A 151 -12.20 20.48 31.82
C ASN A 151 -10.97 21.33 31.45
N TYR A 152 -10.58 21.30 30.17
CA TYR A 152 -9.57 22.18 29.61
C TYR A 152 -10.16 23.14 28.57
N VAL A 153 -9.97 24.44 28.78
CA VAL A 153 -10.37 25.48 27.83
C VAL A 153 -9.14 26.28 27.41
N GLN A 154 -8.92 26.41 26.11
CA GLN A 154 -7.89 27.27 25.55
C GLN A 154 -8.53 28.36 24.69
N ASN A 155 -8.32 29.61 25.08
CA ASN A 155 -8.86 30.77 24.37
C ASN A 155 -8.00 31.14 23.14
N ALA A 156 -8.55 31.96 22.23
CA ALA A 156 -7.98 32.21 20.90
C ALA A 156 -6.54 32.76 20.89
N ASN A 157 -6.11 33.48 21.92
CA ASN A 157 -4.75 34.02 22.00
C ASN A 157 -3.79 33.15 22.82
N ALA A 158 -4.26 32.04 23.35
CA ALA A 158 -3.49 31.17 24.23
C ALA A 158 -2.76 30.08 23.45
N THR A 159 -1.65 29.61 24.01
CA THR A 159 -0.76 28.62 23.40
C THR A 159 -0.67 27.35 24.25
N LEU A 160 -0.78 26.19 23.60
CA LEU A 160 -0.26 24.93 24.12
C LEU A 160 1.15 24.73 23.53
N LEU A 161 2.16 24.69 24.38
CA LEU A 161 3.56 24.50 23.98
C LEU A 161 4.01 23.08 24.36
N VAL A 162 4.42 22.29 23.38
CA VAL A 162 4.78 20.88 23.57
C VAL A 162 6.27 20.69 23.39
N ASP A 163 6.92 20.22 24.44
CA ASP A 163 8.33 19.90 24.43
C ASP A 163 8.60 18.58 23.72
N VAL A 164 9.63 18.55 22.88
CA VAL A 164 10.06 17.39 22.08
C VAL A 164 11.54 17.13 22.36
N SER A 165 11.88 15.91 22.74
CA SER A 165 13.27 15.49 22.99
C SER A 165 14.06 15.34 21.68
N ASN A 166 15.37 15.11 21.78
CA ASN A 166 16.22 14.93 20.60
C ASN A 166 16.00 13.59 19.86
N ALA A 167 15.28 12.64 20.46
CA ALA A 167 15.04 11.31 19.90
C ALA A 167 13.63 10.81 20.26
N PRO A 168 12.56 11.50 19.82
CA PRO A 168 11.21 11.09 20.14
C PRO A 168 10.82 9.86 19.31
N THR A 169 10.02 8.97 19.89
CA THR A 169 9.34 7.92 19.13
C THR A 169 7.95 8.42 18.77
N THR A 170 7.73 8.77 17.51
CA THR A 170 6.51 9.46 17.04
C THR A 170 5.74 8.61 16.03
N LYS A 171 4.84 7.75 16.49
CA LYS A 171 3.90 6.99 15.65
C LYS A 171 2.54 7.67 15.55
N GLY A 172 2.34 8.79 16.25
CA GLY A 172 1.05 9.46 16.39
C GLY A 172 0.11 8.69 17.32
N GLN A 173 0.65 7.98 18.30
CA GLN A 173 -0.08 7.09 19.21
C GLN A 173 0.12 7.48 20.67
N THR A 174 -0.79 7.06 21.53
CA THR A 174 -0.68 7.34 22.97
C THR A 174 0.51 6.63 23.65
N SER A 175 1.04 5.58 23.03
CA SER A 175 2.25 4.86 23.47
C SER A 175 3.57 5.54 23.09
N ASP A 176 3.52 6.62 22.32
CA ASP A 176 4.70 7.38 21.91
C ASP A 176 5.43 7.99 23.11
N THR A 177 6.74 8.13 22.98
CA THR A 177 7.65 8.62 24.04
C THR A 177 8.56 9.72 23.51
N GLY A 178 9.14 10.49 24.45
CA GLY A 178 10.11 11.53 24.10
C GLY A 178 9.49 12.86 23.66
N TYR A 179 8.21 13.10 23.93
CA TYR A 179 7.57 14.42 23.83
C TYR A 179 6.51 14.59 24.93
N SER A 180 6.14 15.83 25.24
CA SER A 180 5.19 16.15 26.30
C SER A 180 3.74 16.04 25.86
N ARG A 181 2.84 15.73 26.80
CA ARG A 181 1.41 15.56 26.51
C ARG A 181 0.52 16.18 27.56
N LEU A 182 -0.58 16.78 27.13
CA LEU A 182 -1.68 17.14 28.01
C LEU A 182 -2.72 16.02 28.02
N VAL A 183 -3.00 15.45 29.19
CA VAL A 183 -4.09 14.48 29.37
C VAL A 183 -5.23 15.17 30.08
N VAL A 184 -6.44 15.07 29.54
CA VAL A 184 -7.65 15.69 30.10
C VAL A 184 -8.71 14.63 30.33
N THR A 185 -9.25 14.54 31.54
CA THR A 185 -10.32 13.57 31.87
C THR A 185 -11.71 14.11 31.57
N GLY A 186 -11.90 15.43 31.65
CA GLY A 186 -13.14 16.14 31.28
C GLY A 186 -13.16 16.62 29.83
N ASN A 187 -14.02 17.61 29.56
CA ASN A 187 -14.22 18.17 28.23
C ASN A 187 -13.03 19.03 27.78
N VAL A 188 -12.80 19.07 26.47
CA VAL A 188 -11.76 19.93 25.87
C VAL A 188 -12.38 20.88 24.86
N THR A 189 -12.13 22.17 25.02
CA THR A 189 -12.56 23.21 24.09
C THR A 189 -11.37 24.11 23.71
N LEU A 190 -11.02 24.13 22.44
CA LEU A 190 -10.02 25.04 21.89
C LEU A 190 -10.73 26.07 21.00
N SER A 191 -10.61 27.34 21.31
CA SER A 191 -11.22 28.40 20.48
C SER A 191 -10.54 28.49 19.11
N PRO A 192 -11.28 28.79 18.03
CA PRO A 192 -10.67 29.17 16.76
C PRO A 192 -9.61 30.28 16.96
N GLY A 193 -8.47 30.14 16.29
CA GLY A 193 -7.30 31.02 16.43
C GLY A 193 -6.32 30.64 17.55
N ALA A 194 -6.69 29.74 18.48
CA ALA A 194 -5.77 29.29 19.51
C ALA A 194 -4.52 28.60 18.92
N SER A 195 -3.39 28.70 19.62
CA SER A 195 -2.10 28.24 19.09
C SER A 195 -1.63 26.92 19.70
N ILE A 196 -1.07 26.04 18.87
CA ILE A 196 -0.38 24.81 19.28
C ILE A 196 1.04 24.85 18.71
N SER A 197 2.05 24.82 19.56
CA SER A 197 3.45 24.92 19.16
C SER A 197 4.28 23.75 19.67
N LEU A 198 5.22 23.27 18.85
CA LEU A 198 6.23 22.29 19.26
C LEU A 198 7.56 23.01 19.57
N SER A 199 8.32 22.54 20.54
CA SER A 199 9.63 23.10 20.90
C SER A 199 10.61 21.97 21.18
N GLY A 200 11.75 21.96 20.50
CA GLY A 200 12.84 21.02 20.80
C GLY A 200 13.53 21.39 22.11
N THR A 201 13.80 20.41 22.99
CA THR A 201 14.44 20.65 24.30
C THR A 201 15.97 20.57 24.29
N GLY A 202 16.61 20.41 23.12
CA GLY A 202 18.07 20.33 22.94
C GLY A 202 18.57 21.03 21.66
N ALA A 203 19.73 20.63 21.13
CA ALA A 203 20.23 21.11 19.83
C ALA A 203 19.12 20.99 18.78
N ALA A 204 18.97 22.00 17.91
CA ALA A 204 17.83 22.18 17.00
C ALA A 204 17.30 20.82 16.47
N TYR A 205 16.23 20.33 17.11
CA TYR A 205 15.62 19.07 16.71
C TYR A 205 15.00 19.27 15.33
N GLY A 206 15.57 18.60 14.33
CA GLY A 206 15.05 18.63 12.97
C GLY A 206 13.75 17.84 12.91
N PHE A 207 12.63 18.53 12.84
CA PHE A 207 11.35 17.88 12.61
C PHE A 207 11.33 17.28 11.21
N ALA A 208 11.07 15.98 11.11
CA ALA A 208 10.96 15.32 9.83
C ALA A 208 9.54 15.43 9.27
N LEU A 209 9.42 15.49 7.95
CA LEU A 209 8.12 15.52 7.26
C LEU A 209 7.29 14.29 7.68
N ALA A 210 6.01 14.51 7.92
CA ALA A 210 5.03 13.56 8.42
C ALA A 210 5.25 13.02 9.85
N GLN A 211 6.15 13.61 10.66
CA GLN A 211 6.19 13.30 12.09
C GLN A 211 4.90 13.71 12.79
N ARG A 212 4.40 12.86 13.71
CA ARG A 212 3.10 13.03 14.38
C ARG A 212 3.24 13.04 15.90
N PHE A 213 2.60 14.01 16.55
CA PHE A 213 2.63 14.20 18.00
C PHE A 213 1.21 14.21 18.55
N VAL A 214 0.89 13.31 19.48
CA VAL A 214 -0.36 13.37 20.26
C VAL A 214 -0.21 14.42 21.35
N VAL A 215 -0.63 15.66 21.07
CA VAL A 215 -0.40 16.82 21.96
C VAL A 215 -1.44 16.93 23.07
N ILE A 216 -2.68 16.55 22.79
CA ILE A 216 -3.78 16.45 23.77
C ILE A 216 -4.42 15.07 23.65
N GLN A 217 -4.67 14.45 24.80
CA GLN A 217 -5.44 13.21 24.92
C GLN A 217 -6.64 13.45 25.85
N ALA A 218 -7.84 13.45 25.29
CA ALA A 218 -9.09 13.52 26.04
C ALA A 218 -9.65 12.11 26.28
N ARG A 219 -10.04 11.81 27.51
CA ARG A 219 -10.54 10.48 27.89
C ARG A 219 -11.87 10.14 27.20
N THR A 220 -12.14 8.86 27.03
CA THR A 220 -13.36 8.34 26.43
C THR A 220 -14.61 8.88 27.13
N GLY A 221 -15.56 9.41 26.35
CA GLY A 221 -16.80 10.02 26.85
C GLY A 221 -16.74 11.54 27.06
N ALA A 222 -15.56 12.17 26.95
CA ALA A 222 -15.44 13.62 26.96
C ALA A 222 -16.06 14.25 25.70
N THR A 223 -16.71 15.41 25.87
CA THR A 223 -17.08 16.27 24.74
C THR A 223 -15.86 17.06 24.31
N VAL A 224 -15.48 16.94 23.03
CA VAL A 224 -14.26 17.53 22.48
C VAL A 224 -14.60 18.43 21.30
N SER A 225 -14.12 19.67 21.38
CA SER A 225 -14.16 20.65 20.30
C SER A 225 -12.75 21.21 20.11
N TYR A 226 -11.93 20.49 19.34
CA TYR A 226 -10.57 20.94 19.03
C TYR A 226 -10.53 22.05 17.99
N ASN A 227 -11.54 22.20 17.14
CA ASN A 227 -11.52 23.13 16.00
C ASN A 227 -10.23 23.04 15.18
N ALA A 228 -9.72 21.81 14.96
CA ALA A 228 -8.35 21.56 14.54
C ALA A 228 -7.95 22.28 13.22
N GLY A 229 -8.89 22.48 12.29
CA GLY A 229 -8.66 23.23 11.05
C GLY A 229 -8.65 24.76 11.19
N LEU A 230 -8.97 25.30 12.37
CA LEU A 230 -9.05 26.73 12.69
C LEU A 230 -8.00 27.17 13.72
N LEU A 231 -7.09 26.27 14.11
CA LEU A 231 -6.00 26.58 15.05
C LEU A 231 -4.76 27.07 14.30
N ASN A 232 -3.90 27.78 15.03
CA ASN A 232 -2.58 28.19 14.56
C ASN A 232 -1.54 27.15 15.01
N TYR A 233 -0.81 26.54 14.07
CA TYR A 233 0.25 25.57 14.39
C TYR A 233 1.63 26.11 14.06
N GLY A 234 2.64 25.74 14.86
CA GLY A 234 4.01 26.14 14.59
C GLY A 234 5.06 25.33 15.35
N VAL A 235 6.32 25.61 15.03
CA VAL A 235 7.47 25.15 15.78
C VAL A 235 8.15 26.39 16.35
N SER A 236 8.56 26.32 17.60
CA SER A 236 9.32 27.39 18.25
C SER A 236 10.68 27.50 17.54
N ASP A 237 11.02 28.71 17.12
CA ASP A 237 12.31 29.04 16.48
C ASP A 237 12.59 28.36 15.12
N ALA A 238 11.58 27.74 14.49
CA ALA A 238 11.70 27.17 13.15
C ALA A 238 10.41 27.29 12.34
N ARG A 239 10.53 27.39 11.01
CA ARG A 239 9.37 27.52 10.11
C ARG A 239 8.97 26.15 9.56
N TYR A 240 8.04 25.46 10.20
CA TYR A 240 7.42 24.26 9.63
C TYR A 240 5.94 24.51 9.37
N ALA A 241 5.41 24.01 8.24
CA ALA A 241 3.97 23.93 8.06
C ALA A 241 3.45 22.79 8.93
N LEU A 242 2.60 23.06 9.92
CA LEU A 242 1.99 22.03 10.76
C LEU A 242 0.47 22.01 10.53
N THR A 243 -0.12 20.84 10.66
CA THR A 243 -1.58 20.66 10.67
C THR A 243 -2.00 19.83 11.87
N GLY A 244 -3.21 20.03 12.37
CA GLY A 244 -3.78 19.20 13.42
C GLY A 244 -5.03 18.46 12.95
N ALA A 245 -5.23 17.28 13.53
CA ALA A 245 -6.41 16.46 13.30
C ALA A 245 -6.97 15.95 14.62
N ASP A 246 -8.29 15.85 14.68
CA ASP A 246 -9.00 15.15 15.74
C ASP A 246 -9.07 13.66 15.40
N VAL A 247 -8.48 12.83 16.25
CA VAL A 247 -8.31 11.39 16.00
C VAL A 247 -8.86 10.59 17.18
N THR A 248 -9.78 9.67 16.91
CA THR A 248 -10.24 8.70 17.91
C THR A 248 -9.25 7.53 17.98
N ASP A 249 -8.70 7.27 19.17
CA ASP A 249 -7.85 6.12 19.44
C ASP A 249 -8.69 4.83 19.44
N ALA A 250 -8.39 3.91 18.53
CA ALA A 250 -9.19 2.70 18.32
C ALA A 250 -9.14 1.71 19.49
N ALA A 251 -8.09 1.73 20.32
CA ALA A 251 -7.93 0.81 21.43
C ALA A 251 -8.63 1.30 22.70
N SER A 252 -8.56 2.61 22.97
CA SER A 252 -9.09 3.21 24.20
C SER A 252 -10.42 3.95 24.01
N GLY A 253 -10.75 4.36 22.79
CA GLY A 253 -11.87 5.29 22.51
C GLY A 253 -11.58 6.74 22.91
N ALA A 254 -10.35 7.06 23.31
CA ALA A 254 -9.92 8.42 23.64
C ALA A 254 -9.90 9.31 22.38
N ARG A 255 -10.15 10.62 22.56
CA ARG A 255 -10.14 11.61 21.48
C ARG A 255 -8.85 12.43 21.56
N ASN A 256 -7.99 12.33 20.55
CA ASN A 256 -6.66 12.90 20.54
C ASN A 256 -6.57 14.07 19.56
N LEU A 257 -5.89 15.15 19.95
CA LEU A 257 -5.40 16.13 18.99
C LEU A 257 -4.02 15.67 18.53
N VAL A 258 -3.89 15.32 17.25
CA VAL A 258 -2.65 14.87 16.65
C VAL A 258 -2.11 15.95 15.71
N VAL A 259 -0.90 16.43 16.00
CA VAL A 259 -0.20 17.42 15.18
C VAL A 259 0.74 16.71 14.23
N THR A 260 0.69 17.04 12.94
CA THR A 260 1.53 16.49 11.89
C THR A 260 2.45 17.56 11.32
N VAL A 261 3.74 17.24 11.22
CA VAL A 261 4.75 18.10 10.60
C VAL A 261 4.68 17.97 9.08
N GLY A 262 4.49 19.08 8.39
CA GLY A 262 4.56 19.21 6.94
C GLY A 262 5.90 19.81 6.47
N ALA A 263 5.96 20.18 5.19
CA ALA A 263 7.18 20.75 4.61
C ALA A 263 7.60 22.06 5.29
N GLN A 264 8.90 22.29 5.38
CA GLN A 264 9.46 23.59 5.71
C GLN A 264 9.14 24.55 4.54
N PRO A 265 8.42 25.66 4.74
CA PRO A 265 8.27 26.66 3.68
C PRO A 265 9.67 27.15 3.28
N ALA A 266 9.93 27.25 1.97
CA ALA A 266 11.17 27.83 1.48
C ALA A 266 11.37 29.23 2.10
N GLU A 267 12.60 29.55 2.49
CA GLU A 267 12.95 30.85 3.03
C GLU A 267 12.53 31.94 2.02
N PRO A 268 11.88 33.04 2.44
CA PRO A 268 11.52 34.11 1.52
C PRO A 268 12.81 34.74 0.99
N THR A 269 13.21 34.36 -0.22
CA THR A 269 14.24 35.08 -0.97
C THR A 269 13.70 36.48 -1.26
N ILE A 270 14.38 37.50 -0.75
CA ILE A 270 14.12 38.90 -1.13
C ILE A 270 14.25 38.97 -2.67
N PRO A 271 13.22 39.34 -3.44
CA PRO A 271 13.35 39.42 -4.89
C PRO A 271 14.14 40.67 -5.25
N SER A 272 15.29 40.48 -5.88
CA SER A 272 15.88 41.51 -6.74
C SER A 272 15.09 41.56 -8.04
N ASP A 273 14.42 42.68 -8.23
CA ASP A 273 13.81 43.21 -9.44
C ASP A 273 12.69 42.44 -10.18
N ALA A 274 11.64 43.23 -10.42
CA ALA A 274 10.47 43.11 -11.28
C ALA A 274 10.43 41.95 -12.31
N GLY A 275 9.29 41.24 -12.29
CA GLY A 275 8.67 40.78 -13.54
C GLY A 275 8.48 39.28 -13.74
N ALA A 276 8.11 38.51 -12.73
CA ALA A 276 7.39 37.26 -12.97
C ALA A 276 6.51 36.92 -11.76
N THR A 277 5.20 36.90 -11.97
CA THR A 277 4.29 36.13 -11.10
C THR A 277 4.87 34.72 -10.91
N PRO A 278 5.01 34.18 -9.69
CA PRO A 278 5.34 32.78 -9.51
C PRO A 278 4.24 31.98 -10.21
N SER A 279 4.57 31.36 -11.34
CA SER A 279 3.70 30.33 -11.89
C SER A 279 3.60 29.25 -10.80
N ILE A 280 2.43 29.12 -10.19
CA ILE A 280 2.10 27.93 -9.40
C ILE A 280 2.51 26.74 -10.28
N PRO A 281 3.48 25.90 -9.89
CA PRO A 281 3.82 24.75 -10.70
C PRO A 281 2.51 24.00 -10.92
N SER A 282 2.13 23.86 -12.19
CA SER A 282 0.89 23.18 -12.54
C SER A 282 0.92 21.80 -11.87
N PRO A 283 -0.16 21.37 -11.19
CA PRO A 283 -0.16 20.07 -10.55
C PRO A 283 0.26 19.02 -11.57
N ILE A 284 1.33 18.29 -11.26
CA ILE A 284 1.86 17.24 -12.14
C ILE A 284 0.74 16.21 -12.29
N ARG A 285 0.21 16.09 -13.51
CA ARG A 285 -0.85 15.14 -13.83
C ARG A 285 -0.24 13.97 -14.58
N PRO A 286 -0.35 12.73 -14.05
CA PRO A 286 0.01 11.55 -14.84
C PRO A 286 -0.85 11.50 -16.10
N THR A 287 -0.28 10.96 -17.18
CA THR A 287 -0.93 10.88 -18.50
C THR A 287 -1.27 9.46 -18.90
N THR A 288 -0.65 8.45 -18.27
CA THR A 288 -0.94 7.04 -18.60
C THR A 288 -2.12 6.51 -17.78
N PRO A 289 -2.96 5.61 -18.34
CA PRO A 289 -4.12 5.06 -17.64
C PRO A 289 -3.76 4.36 -16.33
N ALA A 290 -2.64 3.61 -16.33
CA ALA A 290 -2.17 2.91 -15.15
C ALA A 290 -1.84 3.88 -14.00
N ALA A 291 -1.17 4.99 -14.32
CA ALA A 291 -0.76 5.97 -13.33
C ALA A 291 -1.91 6.86 -12.85
N ILE A 292 -2.81 7.26 -13.75
CA ILE A 292 -4.03 8.00 -13.37
C ILE A 292 -4.85 7.19 -12.36
N ALA A 293 -5.00 5.88 -12.60
CA ALA A 293 -5.78 5.02 -11.71
C ALA A 293 -5.09 4.76 -10.36
N SER A 294 -3.84 4.29 -10.37
CA SER A 294 -3.14 3.86 -9.15
C SER A 294 -2.75 5.03 -8.24
N LEU A 295 -2.29 6.15 -8.81
CA LEU A 295 -2.01 7.36 -8.04
C LEU A 295 -3.30 8.08 -7.65
N GLY A 296 -4.34 8.05 -8.50
CA GLY A 296 -5.65 8.59 -8.15
C GLY A 296 -6.28 7.87 -6.96
N GLY A 297 -6.21 6.53 -6.93
CA GLY A 297 -6.61 5.75 -5.76
C GLY A 297 -5.77 6.08 -4.53
N LEU A 298 -4.44 6.19 -4.68
CA LEU A 298 -3.55 6.56 -3.58
C LEU A 298 -3.85 7.96 -3.02
N GLN A 299 -4.19 8.92 -3.89
CA GLN A 299 -4.50 10.30 -3.50
C GLN A 299 -5.78 10.43 -2.68
N SER A 300 -6.68 9.44 -2.76
CA SER A 300 -7.87 9.35 -1.91
C SER A 300 -7.58 8.85 -0.50
N TYR A 301 -6.33 8.45 -0.20
CA TYR A 301 -5.95 8.00 1.12
C TYR A 301 -6.01 9.17 2.13
N THR A 302 -6.85 9.01 3.16
CA THR A 302 -7.07 10.02 4.21
C THR A 302 -6.00 9.99 5.30
N GLY A 303 -5.04 9.06 5.20
CA GLY A 303 -3.93 8.91 6.14
C GLY A 303 -4.26 8.02 7.35
N VAL A 304 -5.36 7.27 7.31
CA VAL A 304 -5.84 6.43 8.42
C VAL A 304 -5.49 4.95 8.19
N GLY A 305 -4.96 4.28 9.22
CA GLY A 305 -4.95 2.81 9.30
C GLY A 305 -3.64 2.10 8.95
N ASN A 306 -2.73 2.69 8.15
CA ASN A 306 -1.44 2.04 7.82
C ASN A 306 -0.28 3.04 7.59
N LEU A 307 0.77 2.92 8.42
CA LEU A 307 1.97 3.79 8.37
C LEU A 307 2.77 3.63 7.06
N ALA A 308 2.89 2.41 6.55
CA ALA A 308 3.66 2.15 5.34
C ALA A 308 2.93 2.71 4.09
N LEU A 309 1.59 2.60 4.06
CA LEU A 309 0.78 3.23 3.02
C LEU A 309 0.82 4.77 3.11
N LEU A 310 0.92 5.33 4.31
CA LEU A 310 1.15 6.78 4.48
C LEU A 310 2.51 7.22 3.94
N ASN A 311 3.57 6.43 4.14
CA ASN A 311 4.88 6.71 3.56
C ASN A 311 4.84 6.67 2.03
N LEU A 312 4.13 5.69 1.46
CA LEU A 312 3.90 5.63 0.01
C LEU A 312 3.15 6.87 -0.50
N TYR A 313 2.06 7.26 0.19
CA TYR A 313 1.30 8.46 -0.13
C TYR A 313 2.20 9.71 -0.12
N ASN A 314 3.00 9.89 0.94
CA ASN A 314 3.93 11.02 1.05
C ASN A 314 5.01 11.01 -0.05
N ALA A 315 5.55 9.84 -0.39
CA ALA A 315 6.51 9.72 -1.48
C ALA A 315 5.87 10.06 -2.84
N SER A 316 4.60 9.72 -3.05
CA SER A 316 3.88 10.09 -4.27
C SER A 316 3.70 11.61 -4.42
N LEU A 317 3.68 12.38 -3.32
CA LEU A 317 3.65 13.85 -3.33
C LEU A 317 5.01 14.47 -3.67
N ALA A 318 6.11 13.72 -3.53
CA ALA A 318 7.46 14.16 -3.86
C ALA A 318 7.82 13.98 -5.34
N ILE A 319 6.94 13.36 -6.13
CA ILE A 319 7.13 13.14 -7.57
C ILE A 319 7.23 14.49 -8.29
N GLY A 320 8.34 14.69 -9.00
CA GLY A 320 8.70 16.00 -9.56
C GLY A 320 8.42 16.17 -11.06
N SER A 321 8.01 15.11 -11.76
CA SER A 321 7.76 15.17 -13.21
C SER A 321 6.64 14.23 -13.69
N VAL A 322 6.07 14.53 -14.86
CA VAL A 322 5.04 13.67 -15.51
C VAL A 322 5.61 12.29 -15.86
N SER A 323 6.86 12.23 -16.33
CA SER A 323 7.52 10.96 -16.65
C SER A 323 7.65 10.08 -15.41
N GLU A 324 8.03 10.67 -14.28
CA GLU A 324 8.15 9.96 -13.01
C GLU A 324 6.79 9.56 -12.44
N ALA A 325 5.75 10.39 -12.58
CA ALA A 325 4.39 10.03 -12.19
C ALA A 325 3.87 8.83 -12.99
N ASN A 326 4.14 8.80 -14.30
CA ASN A 326 3.79 7.67 -15.16
C ASN A 326 4.54 6.40 -14.76
N HIS A 327 5.85 6.52 -14.45
CA HIS A 327 6.68 5.42 -13.99
C HIS A 327 6.19 4.83 -12.66
N ALA A 328 6.08 5.67 -11.63
CA ALA A 328 5.60 5.27 -10.30
C ALA A 328 4.20 4.66 -10.38
N GLY A 329 3.30 5.32 -11.12
CA GLY A 329 1.93 4.84 -11.28
C GLY A 329 1.81 3.52 -12.05
N ALA A 330 2.68 3.27 -13.04
CA ALA A 330 2.77 1.99 -13.72
C ALA A 330 3.23 0.87 -12.77
N GLN A 331 4.22 1.14 -11.90
CA GLN A 331 4.71 0.19 -10.89
C GLN A 331 3.70 -0.07 -9.78
N LEU A 332 2.90 0.92 -9.39
CA LEU A 332 1.85 0.82 -8.37
C LEU A 332 0.55 0.18 -8.88
N SER A 333 0.47 -0.10 -10.18
CA SER A 333 -0.69 -0.72 -10.82
C SER A 333 -0.49 -2.23 -11.02
N PRO A 334 -1.55 -3.06 -10.92
CA PRO A 334 -1.48 -4.47 -11.29
C PRO A 334 -1.55 -4.70 -12.82
N ALA A 335 -1.35 -3.66 -13.64
CA ALA A 335 -1.46 -3.75 -15.10
C ALA A 335 -0.44 -4.73 -15.72
N HIS A 336 0.74 -4.90 -15.12
CA HIS A 336 1.71 -5.91 -15.54
C HIS A 336 1.13 -7.33 -15.41
N GLN A 337 0.40 -7.64 -14.33
CA GLN A 337 -0.23 -8.93 -14.12
C GLN A 337 -1.32 -9.20 -15.17
N LEU A 338 -2.05 -8.16 -15.59
CA LEU A 338 -3.02 -8.25 -16.68
C LEU A 338 -2.34 -8.54 -18.03
N ALA A 339 -1.16 -7.96 -18.30
CA ALA A 339 -0.36 -8.27 -19.49
C ALA A 339 0.24 -9.69 -19.42
N ALA A 340 0.70 -10.11 -18.25
CA ALA A 340 1.29 -11.42 -17.98
C ALA A 340 0.29 -12.58 -18.21
N SER A 341 -1.01 -12.36 -18.01
CA SER A 341 -2.06 -13.34 -18.29
C SER A 341 -2.05 -13.85 -19.74
N ARG A 342 -1.65 -13.01 -20.70
CA ARG A 342 -1.52 -13.39 -22.12
C ARG A 342 -0.33 -14.29 -22.38
N ALA A 343 0.82 -13.97 -21.80
CA ALA A 343 2.00 -14.82 -21.88
C ALA A 343 1.72 -16.19 -21.24
N ALA A 344 0.97 -16.21 -20.14
CA ALA A 344 0.54 -17.44 -19.48
C ALA A 344 -0.45 -18.29 -20.31
N ALA A 345 -1.20 -17.66 -21.23
CA ALA A 345 -2.10 -18.36 -22.16
C ALA A 345 -1.37 -18.93 -23.39
N ALA A 346 -0.17 -18.44 -23.73
CA ALA A 346 0.58 -18.89 -24.91
C ALA A 346 0.90 -20.39 -24.91
N PRO A 347 1.38 -21.01 -23.81
CA PRO A 347 1.56 -22.47 -23.74
C PRO A 347 0.25 -23.25 -24.00
N THR A 348 -0.89 -22.73 -23.56
CA THR A 348 -2.21 -23.35 -23.80
C THR A 348 -2.57 -23.33 -25.29
N PHE A 349 -2.43 -22.19 -25.96
CA PHE A 349 -2.69 -22.09 -27.40
C PHE A 349 -1.72 -22.96 -28.21
N ASN A 350 -0.45 -23.01 -27.82
CA ASN A 350 0.52 -23.90 -28.42
C ASN A 350 0.11 -25.38 -28.23
N THR A 351 -0.33 -25.77 -27.02
CA THR A 351 -0.84 -27.13 -26.75
C THR A 351 -1.97 -27.51 -27.71
N LEU A 352 -2.93 -26.61 -27.98
CA LEU A 352 -4.00 -26.85 -28.96
C LEU A 352 -3.48 -27.02 -30.39
N SER A 353 -2.53 -26.17 -30.82
CA SER A 353 -1.88 -26.27 -32.13
C SER A 353 -1.16 -27.61 -32.30
N LEU A 354 -0.44 -28.05 -31.27
CA LEU A 354 0.30 -29.31 -31.26
C LEU A 354 -0.63 -30.54 -31.29
N VAL A 355 -1.81 -30.46 -30.67
CA VAL A 355 -2.87 -31.48 -30.78
C VAL A 355 -3.45 -31.53 -32.20
N GLY A 356 -3.70 -30.38 -32.84
CA GLY A 356 -4.08 -30.34 -34.26
C GLY A 356 -3.03 -30.98 -35.17
N ALA A 357 -1.75 -30.65 -34.96
CA ALA A 357 -0.63 -31.24 -35.70
C ALA A 357 -0.45 -32.76 -35.43
N ARG A 358 -0.92 -33.26 -34.28
CA ARG A 358 -0.98 -34.70 -34.00
C ARG A 358 -2.04 -35.36 -34.86
N ALA A 359 -3.26 -34.82 -34.87
CA ALA A 359 -4.35 -35.34 -35.68
C ALA A 359 -4.02 -35.40 -37.17
N ASP A 360 -3.39 -34.35 -37.72
CA ASP A 360 -2.98 -34.33 -39.14
C ASP A 360 -1.88 -35.38 -39.43
N SER A 361 -0.89 -35.55 -38.54
CA SER A 361 0.15 -36.58 -38.72
C SER A 361 -0.40 -38.02 -38.78
N LEU A 362 -1.52 -38.29 -38.07
CA LEU A 362 -2.18 -39.59 -38.10
C LEU A 362 -2.94 -39.83 -39.40
N ARG A 363 -3.59 -38.79 -39.95
CA ARG A 363 -4.22 -38.83 -41.29
C ARG A 363 -3.20 -39.22 -42.36
N LEU A 364 -2.02 -38.60 -42.32
CA LEU A 364 -0.93 -38.84 -43.28
C LEU A 364 -0.42 -40.27 -43.19
N ALA A 365 -0.25 -40.78 -41.96
CA ALA A 365 0.12 -42.19 -41.76
C ALA A 365 -0.93 -43.16 -42.32
N GLN A 366 -2.23 -42.86 -42.19
CA GLN A 366 -3.30 -43.68 -42.78
C GLN A 366 -3.37 -43.58 -44.32
N SER A 367 -3.07 -42.42 -44.90
CA SER A 367 -3.01 -42.24 -46.36
C SER A 367 -1.80 -42.94 -46.99
N GLY A 368 -0.66 -43.01 -46.29
CA GLY A 368 0.54 -43.75 -46.71
C GLY A 368 0.44 -45.27 -46.54
N SER A 369 -0.48 -45.76 -45.70
CA SER A 369 -0.72 -47.20 -45.46
C SER A 369 -1.67 -47.86 -46.48
N ARG A 370 -2.08 -47.19 -47.57
CA ARG A 370 -2.96 -47.78 -48.62
C ARG A 370 -2.29 -48.84 -49.52
N GLY A 371 -1.24 -49.50 -49.03
CA GLY A 371 -0.46 -50.46 -49.81
C GLY A 371 0.07 -51.68 -49.04
N ILE A 372 -0.46 -52.00 -47.85
CA ILE A 372 -0.11 -53.25 -47.17
C ILE A 372 -1.39 -54.04 -46.89
N ALA A 373 -1.64 -55.03 -47.74
CA ALA A 373 -2.59 -56.10 -47.50
C ALA A 373 -1.97 -57.11 -46.53
N THR A 374 -2.02 -56.83 -45.23
CA THR A 374 -1.83 -57.83 -44.17
C THR A 374 -2.95 -57.60 -43.17
N GLY A 375 -3.82 -58.60 -42.97
CA GLY A 375 -5.10 -58.51 -42.26
C GLY A 375 -5.06 -58.22 -40.75
N ASP A 376 -4.07 -57.49 -40.26
CA ASP A 376 -4.04 -56.95 -38.91
C ASP A 376 -4.63 -55.53 -38.94
N GLY A 377 -5.73 -55.34 -38.20
CA GLY A 377 -6.45 -54.07 -38.14
C GLY A 377 -5.55 -52.89 -37.79
N ALA A 378 -5.88 -51.70 -38.31
CA ALA A 378 -5.12 -50.48 -38.04
C ALA A 378 -4.85 -50.32 -36.53
N PRO A 379 -3.63 -49.88 -36.11
CA PRO A 379 -3.25 -49.74 -34.70
C PRO A 379 -4.34 -49.02 -33.92
N VAL A 380 -4.95 -49.73 -32.96
CA VAL A 380 -6.15 -49.29 -32.24
C VAL A 380 -5.79 -48.20 -31.23
N PHE A 381 -4.53 -48.12 -30.81
CA PHE A 381 -4.10 -47.26 -29.71
C PHE A 381 -2.76 -46.58 -30.00
N GLY A 382 -2.70 -45.27 -29.76
CA GLY A 382 -1.50 -44.46 -29.90
C GLY A 382 -1.11 -43.84 -28.57
N LEU A 383 0.16 -43.99 -28.18
CA LEU A 383 0.77 -43.26 -27.07
C LEU A 383 1.79 -42.27 -27.62
N TRP A 384 1.79 -41.05 -27.09
CA TRP A 384 2.77 -40.04 -27.50
C TRP A 384 3.17 -39.11 -26.38
N GLY A 385 4.40 -38.64 -26.49
CA GLY A 385 4.98 -37.63 -25.62
C GLY A 385 5.57 -36.50 -26.45
N GLN A 386 5.41 -35.28 -25.98
CA GLN A 386 5.93 -34.10 -26.66
C GLN A 386 6.48 -33.09 -25.67
N GLY A 387 7.70 -32.61 -25.92
CA GLY A 387 8.27 -31.46 -25.23
C GLY A 387 8.20 -30.21 -26.10
N PHE A 388 7.98 -29.06 -25.49
CA PHE A 388 8.02 -27.77 -26.16
C PHE A 388 8.66 -26.71 -25.29
N GLY A 389 9.20 -25.67 -25.93
CA GLY A 389 9.73 -24.50 -25.26
C GLY A 389 9.79 -23.32 -26.20
N GLY A 390 9.68 -22.11 -25.66
CA GLY A 390 9.62 -20.91 -26.46
C GLY A 390 9.91 -19.64 -25.67
N HIS A 391 10.08 -18.58 -26.45
CA HIS A 391 10.27 -17.23 -25.98
C HIS A 391 9.26 -16.31 -26.66
N ALA A 392 8.61 -15.45 -25.89
CA ALA A 392 7.71 -14.43 -26.39
C ALA A 392 8.08 -13.07 -25.80
N SER A 393 7.99 -12.02 -26.61
CA SER A 393 8.17 -10.65 -26.16
C SER A 393 7.08 -9.77 -26.72
N GLN A 394 6.56 -8.88 -25.86
CA GLN A 394 5.63 -7.84 -26.24
C GLN A 394 6.21 -6.49 -25.81
N GLY A 395 6.29 -5.54 -26.73
CA GLY A 395 6.60 -4.15 -26.39
C GLY A 395 5.43 -3.46 -25.70
N MET A 396 5.63 -2.19 -25.36
CA MET A 396 4.58 -1.35 -24.80
C MET A 396 3.37 -1.23 -25.76
N VAL A 397 2.17 -1.36 -25.21
CA VAL A 397 0.89 -1.25 -25.92
C VAL A 397 -0.10 -0.49 -25.03
N ASP A 398 -0.75 0.54 -25.57
CA ASP A 398 -1.70 1.40 -24.83
C ASP A 398 -1.12 1.99 -23.53
N ASP A 399 0.15 2.41 -23.56
CA ASP A 399 0.90 2.90 -22.39
C ASP A 399 1.00 1.89 -21.24
N ILE A 400 0.75 0.61 -21.52
CA ILE A 400 1.03 -0.49 -20.60
C ILE A 400 2.38 -1.09 -20.97
N ALA A 401 3.28 -1.10 -19.99
CA ALA A 401 4.63 -1.65 -20.11
C ALA A 401 4.64 -3.06 -20.71
N GLY A 402 5.67 -3.34 -21.50
CA GLY A 402 5.86 -4.62 -22.16
C GLY A 402 6.30 -5.75 -21.21
N TYR A 403 6.63 -6.89 -21.83
CA TYR A 403 7.18 -8.04 -21.12
C TYR A 403 8.04 -8.92 -22.04
N SER A 404 8.88 -9.74 -21.41
CA SER A 404 9.49 -10.92 -22.02
C SER A 404 9.09 -12.16 -21.25
N ALA A 405 8.86 -13.28 -21.95
CA ALA A 405 8.39 -14.51 -21.38
C ALA A 405 9.15 -15.70 -21.95
N ASN A 406 9.66 -16.56 -21.08
CA ASN A 406 10.20 -17.87 -21.44
C ASN A 406 9.25 -18.93 -20.91
N TYR A 407 8.89 -19.90 -21.74
CA TYR A 407 8.06 -21.03 -21.31
C TYR A 407 8.60 -22.34 -21.82
N GLY A 408 8.29 -23.40 -21.08
CA GLY A 408 8.59 -24.78 -21.44
C GLY A 408 7.54 -25.72 -20.87
N GLY A 409 7.36 -26.85 -21.52
CA GLY A 409 6.33 -27.79 -21.10
C GLY A 409 6.48 -29.17 -21.70
N LEU A 410 5.70 -30.09 -21.13
CA LEU A 410 5.60 -31.48 -21.53
C LEU A 410 4.13 -31.84 -21.71
N MET A 411 3.86 -32.66 -22.72
CA MET A 411 2.54 -33.17 -23.05
C MET A 411 2.63 -34.69 -23.15
N LEU A 412 1.65 -35.37 -22.54
CA LEU A 412 1.48 -36.80 -22.64
C LEU A 412 0.06 -37.05 -23.13
N GLY A 413 -0.06 -37.76 -24.25
CA GLY A 413 -1.33 -37.98 -24.91
C GLY A 413 -1.56 -39.43 -25.26
N VAL A 414 -2.84 -39.77 -25.27
CA VAL A 414 -3.34 -41.08 -25.67
C VAL A 414 -4.46 -40.88 -26.67
N ASP A 415 -4.46 -41.65 -27.74
CA ASP A 415 -5.53 -41.64 -28.74
C ASP A 415 -5.88 -43.03 -29.25
N ARG A 416 -7.10 -43.14 -29.78
CA ARG A 416 -7.65 -44.35 -30.36
C ARG A 416 -8.42 -44.03 -31.62
N ALA A 417 -8.21 -44.86 -32.65
CA ALA A 417 -9.05 -44.86 -33.84
C ALA A 417 -10.41 -45.51 -33.51
N LEU A 418 -11.49 -44.84 -33.90
CA LEU A 418 -12.88 -45.27 -33.72
C LEU A 418 -13.47 -45.55 -35.12
N GLY A 419 -13.25 -46.76 -35.62
CA GLY A 419 -13.50 -47.10 -37.02
C GLY A 419 -12.54 -46.38 -37.97
N ASP A 420 -12.93 -46.25 -39.24
CA ASP A 420 -12.01 -45.78 -40.29
C ASP A 420 -11.92 -44.25 -40.42
N LYS A 421 -12.86 -43.52 -39.79
CA LYS A 421 -13.03 -42.07 -40.00
C LYS A 421 -12.82 -41.22 -38.76
N TRP A 422 -12.82 -41.81 -37.57
CA TRP A 422 -12.71 -41.06 -36.32
C TRP A 422 -11.44 -41.41 -35.56
N LEU A 423 -10.86 -40.39 -34.94
CA LEU A 423 -9.83 -40.49 -33.91
C LEU A 423 -10.33 -39.75 -32.69
N ALA A 424 -10.15 -40.29 -31.49
CA ALA A 424 -10.42 -39.58 -30.25
C ALA A 424 -9.28 -39.79 -29.26
N GLY A 425 -8.98 -38.78 -28.45
CA GLY A 425 -7.90 -38.86 -27.49
C GLY A 425 -7.97 -37.84 -26.37
N GLY A 426 -7.11 -38.03 -25.39
CA GLY A 426 -6.91 -37.15 -24.25
C GLY A 426 -5.45 -36.75 -24.13
N VAL A 427 -5.20 -35.56 -23.60
CA VAL A 427 -3.86 -35.02 -23.35
C VAL A 427 -3.79 -34.42 -21.96
N PHE A 428 -2.78 -34.83 -21.21
CA PHE A 428 -2.30 -34.10 -20.05
C PHE A 428 -1.13 -33.21 -20.45
N SER A 429 -1.13 -31.96 -19.99
CA SER A 429 -0.07 -31.00 -20.25
C SER A 429 0.41 -30.35 -18.97
N PHE A 430 1.72 -30.20 -18.85
CA PHE A 430 2.37 -29.40 -17.82
C PHE A 430 3.19 -28.30 -18.49
N SER A 431 3.12 -27.08 -17.98
CA SER A 431 3.92 -25.97 -18.46
C SER A 431 4.43 -25.11 -17.31
N HIS A 432 5.61 -24.56 -17.49
CA HIS A 432 6.20 -23.53 -16.63
C HIS A 432 6.52 -22.31 -17.49
N THR A 433 6.11 -21.14 -17.04
CA THR A 433 6.33 -19.86 -17.72
C THR A 433 6.93 -18.87 -16.74
N LYS A 434 8.03 -18.21 -17.12
CA LYS A 434 8.61 -17.08 -16.40
C LYS A 434 8.50 -15.82 -17.25
N ILE A 435 7.88 -14.79 -16.70
CA ILE A 435 7.57 -13.52 -17.35
C ILE A 435 8.32 -12.43 -16.58
N ASN A 436 9.04 -11.57 -17.28
CA ASN A 436 9.71 -10.41 -16.70
C ASN A 436 9.15 -9.14 -17.34
N GLY A 437 8.86 -8.12 -16.54
CA GLY A 437 8.44 -6.81 -17.02
C GLY A 437 9.56 -6.06 -17.72
N SER A 438 9.19 -5.22 -18.69
CA SER A 438 10.07 -4.23 -19.32
C SER A 438 9.58 -2.81 -18.99
N ASP A 439 10.28 -1.80 -19.52
CA ASP A 439 9.91 -0.39 -19.39
C ASP A 439 9.77 0.01 -17.90
N ASP A 440 8.70 0.70 -17.53
CA ASP A 440 8.45 1.15 -16.16
C ASP A 440 8.31 0.01 -15.14
N ASN A 441 8.01 -1.20 -15.61
CA ASN A 441 7.86 -2.41 -14.79
C ASN A 441 9.11 -3.31 -14.81
N SER A 442 10.26 -2.79 -15.23
CA SER A 442 11.53 -3.53 -15.14
C SER A 442 11.80 -4.02 -13.71
N GLY A 443 12.40 -5.21 -13.58
CA GLY A 443 12.63 -5.87 -12.28
C GLY A 443 11.44 -6.66 -11.71
N THR A 444 10.21 -6.37 -12.15
CA THR A 444 9.02 -7.18 -11.81
C THR A 444 9.03 -8.52 -12.55
N SER A 445 8.58 -9.58 -11.89
CA SER A 445 8.48 -10.92 -12.49
C SER A 445 7.24 -11.70 -12.07
N THR A 446 6.80 -12.59 -12.95
CA THR A 446 5.70 -13.52 -12.72
C THR A 446 6.09 -14.93 -13.16
N GLN A 447 5.84 -15.92 -12.31
CA GLN A 447 6.02 -17.33 -12.60
C GLN A 447 4.67 -18.03 -12.63
N VAL A 448 4.44 -18.86 -13.64
CA VAL A 448 3.16 -19.56 -13.84
C VAL A 448 3.41 -21.04 -14.09
N ASN A 449 2.80 -21.88 -13.27
CA ASN A 449 2.71 -23.32 -13.52
C ASN A 449 1.31 -23.65 -14.04
N GLY A 450 1.23 -24.22 -15.25
CA GLY A 450 -0.02 -24.63 -15.89
C GLY A 450 -0.16 -26.15 -15.93
N TYR A 451 -1.34 -26.65 -15.52
CA TYR A 451 -1.73 -28.06 -15.55
C TYR A 451 -3.00 -28.19 -16.39
N GLY A 452 -2.86 -28.73 -17.60
CA GLY A 452 -3.94 -28.82 -18.57
C GLY A 452 -4.43 -30.24 -18.78
N LEU A 453 -5.75 -30.39 -18.87
CA LEU A 453 -6.42 -31.62 -19.32
C LEU A 453 -7.29 -31.29 -20.54
N LEU A 454 -6.96 -31.89 -21.67
CA LEU A 454 -7.62 -31.64 -22.94
C LEU A 454 -8.15 -32.96 -23.53
N ALA A 455 -9.27 -32.87 -24.22
CA ALA A 455 -9.79 -33.91 -25.08
C ALA A 455 -9.79 -33.43 -26.53
N TYR A 456 -9.65 -34.35 -27.47
CA TYR A 456 -9.71 -34.05 -28.89
C TYR A 456 -10.33 -35.19 -29.67
N ALA A 457 -10.91 -34.83 -30.80
CA ALA A 457 -11.44 -35.75 -31.79
C ALA A 457 -11.17 -35.23 -33.19
N SER A 458 -10.95 -36.15 -34.12
CA SER A 458 -10.74 -35.83 -35.54
C SER A 458 -11.63 -36.69 -36.40
N TYR A 459 -12.26 -36.07 -37.39
CA TYR A 459 -13.06 -36.75 -38.40
C TYR A 459 -12.40 -36.62 -39.78
N PHE A 460 -12.24 -37.74 -40.47
CA PHE A 460 -11.63 -37.83 -41.81
C PHE A 460 -12.70 -38.08 -42.87
N GLY A 461 -13.06 -37.02 -43.60
CA GLY A 461 -14.14 -36.99 -44.59
C GLY A 461 -13.71 -37.31 -46.03
N SER A 462 -12.42 -37.50 -46.31
CA SER A 462 -11.81 -37.80 -47.63
C SER A 462 -12.28 -36.85 -48.78
N PRO A 463 -11.47 -35.85 -49.20
CA PRO A 463 -10.11 -35.57 -48.76
C PRO A 463 -10.03 -34.75 -47.45
N TRP A 464 -11.10 -34.04 -47.09
CA TRP A 464 -11.11 -33.08 -45.99
C TRP A 464 -11.10 -33.73 -44.59
N TYR A 465 -10.74 -32.93 -43.59
CA TYR A 465 -10.82 -33.33 -42.19
C TYR A 465 -11.29 -32.18 -41.30
N VAL A 466 -11.81 -32.54 -40.12
CA VAL A 466 -12.12 -31.60 -39.03
C VAL A 466 -11.48 -32.12 -37.74
N ASN A 467 -10.74 -31.24 -37.06
CA ASN A 467 -10.20 -31.46 -35.73
C ASN A 467 -10.98 -30.62 -34.72
N LEU A 468 -11.47 -31.26 -33.67
CA LEU A 468 -12.07 -30.61 -32.52
C LEU A 468 -11.19 -30.88 -31.30
N SER A 469 -10.87 -29.85 -30.53
CA SER A 469 -10.17 -29.99 -29.27
C SER A 469 -10.72 -29.02 -28.24
N GLY A 470 -10.67 -29.40 -26.98
CA GLY A 470 -11.07 -28.52 -25.89
C GLY A 470 -10.61 -29.05 -24.55
N GLY A 471 -10.60 -28.18 -23.54
CA GLY A 471 -10.15 -28.58 -22.22
C GLY A 471 -10.09 -27.43 -21.24
N VAL A 472 -9.52 -27.76 -20.09
CA VAL A 472 -9.33 -26.85 -18.97
C VAL A 472 -7.85 -26.85 -18.55
N VAL A 473 -7.33 -25.68 -18.24
CA VAL A 473 -5.97 -25.49 -17.73
C VAL A 473 -6.05 -24.75 -16.40
N GLN A 474 -5.62 -25.41 -15.33
CA GLN A 474 -5.42 -24.78 -14.03
C GLN A 474 -4.04 -24.13 -14.01
N GLN A 475 -3.99 -22.85 -13.68
CA GLN A 475 -2.77 -22.06 -13.58
C GLN A 475 -2.53 -21.65 -12.13
N ARG A 476 -1.29 -21.72 -11.67
CA ARG A 476 -0.82 -21.20 -10.38
C ARG A 476 0.21 -20.12 -10.62
N TYR A 477 -0.07 -18.93 -10.09
CA TYR A 477 0.72 -17.72 -10.28
C TYR A 477 1.50 -17.39 -9.01
N ASN A 478 2.78 -17.08 -9.17
CA ASN A 478 3.61 -16.42 -8.16
C ASN A 478 4.19 -15.14 -8.77
N THR A 479 3.93 -14.01 -8.14
CA THR A 479 4.28 -12.68 -8.65
C THR A 479 5.21 -11.96 -7.69
N THR A 480 6.11 -11.16 -8.24
CA THR A 480 6.99 -10.25 -7.52
C THR A 480 6.98 -8.92 -8.26
N ARG A 481 6.35 -7.90 -7.65
CA ARG A 481 6.23 -6.54 -8.18
C ARG A 481 7.21 -5.63 -7.46
N VAL A 482 8.09 -4.99 -8.23
CA VAL A 482 9.11 -4.07 -7.73
C VAL A 482 8.62 -2.64 -7.98
N MET A 483 8.76 -1.80 -6.96
CA MET A 483 8.47 -0.37 -7.02
C MET A 483 9.72 0.36 -6.58
N ASP A 484 10.20 1.28 -7.39
CA ASP A 484 11.39 2.09 -7.15
C ASP A 484 11.24 3.43 -7.85
N PHE A 485 10.96 4.48 -7.08
CA PHE A 485 10.81 5.86 -7.54
C PHE A 485 11.20 6.84 -6.43
N THR A 486 11.25 8.15 -6.70
CA THR A 486 11.76 9.11 -5.71
C THR A 486 11.04 9.00 -4.37
N GLY A 487 11.82 8.79 -3.31
CA GLY A 487 11.33 8.69 -1.94
C GLY A 487 10.65 7.37 -1.59
N PHE A 488 10.61 6.38 -2.50
CA PHE A 488 9.96 5.10 -2.25
C PHE A 488 10.63 3.91 -2.93
N SER A 489 10.85 2.84 -2.16
CA SER A 489 11.24 1.54 -2.68
C SER A 489 10.43 0.44 -1.98
N GLY A 490 10.03 -0.58 -2.72
CA GLY A 490 9.29 -1.70 -2.16
C GLY A 490 9.23 -2.92 -3.10
N VAL A 491 9.04 -4.09 -2.50
CA VAL A 491 8.82 -5.34 -3.24
C VAL A 491 7.56 -6.02 -2.71
N ALA A 492 6.53 -6.10 -3.53
CA ALA A 492 5.27 -6.79 -3.22
C ALA A 492 5.28 -8.20 -3.83
N LYS A 493 4.74 -9.18 -3.10
CA LYS A 493 4.63 -10.57 -3.55
C LYS A 493 3.18 -11.03 -3.51
N GLY A 494 2.71 -11.68 -4.56
CA GLY A 494 1.35 -12.23 -4.64
C GLY A 494 1.35 -13.68 -5.13
N ALA A 495 0.44 -14.49 -4.60
CA ALA A 495 0.22 -15.86 -5.03
C ALA A 495 -1.28 -16.10 -5.26
N PHE A 496 -1.65 -16.62 -6.43
CA PHE A 496 -3.05 -16.80 -6.81
C PHE A 496 -3.22 -17.88 -7.88
N SER A 497 -4.48 -18.17 -8.24
CA SER A 497 -4.82 -19.21 -9.20
C SER A 497 -5.68 -18.67 -10.33
N GLY A 498 -5.61 -19.32 -11.49
CA GLY A 498 -6.48 -19.06 -12.63
C GLY A 498 -6.93 -20.35 -13.29
N GLN A 499 -8.04 -20.27 -14.02
CA GLN A 499 -8.61 -21.37 -14.80
C GLN A 499 -8.90 -20.89 -16.20
N GLN A 500 -8.31 -21.57 -17.17
CA GLN A 500 -8.49 -21.29 -18.59
C GLN A 500 -9.29 -22.41 -19.24
N TYR A 501 -10.39 -22.05 -19.88
CA TYR A 501 -11.19 -22.94 -20.72
C TYR A 501 -10.88 -22.64 -22.16
N VAL A 502 -10.69 -23.69 -22.96
CA VAL A 502 -10.34 -23.56 -24.37
C VAL A 502 -11.13 -24.53 -25.24
N ALA A 503 -11.45 -24.07 -26.44
CA ALA A 503 -12.02 -24.87 -27.50
C ALA A 503 -11.43 -24.43 -28.83
N ARG A 504 -11.03 -25.37 -29.67
CA ARG A 504 -10.54 -25.12 -31.02
C ARG A 504 -11.16 -26.10 -31.99
N THR A 505 -11.63 -25.57 -33.11
CA THR A 505 -12.01 -26.34 -34.30
C THR A 505 -11.10 -25.96 -35.46
N GLU A 506 -10.66 -26.94 -36.23
CA GLU A 506 -9.80 -26.74 -37.38
C GLU A 506 -10.25 -27.62 -38.54
N PHE A 507 -10.42 -27.01 -39.71
CA PHE A 507 -10.75 -27.67 -40.96
C PHE A 507 -9.55 -27.64 -41.90
N GLY A 508 -9.30 -28.75 -42.59
CA GLY A 508 -8.27 -28.83 -43.61
C GLY A 508 -8.75 -29.56 -44.85
N TYR A 509 -8.29 -29.12 -46.03
CA TYR A 509 -8.62 -29.73 -47.33
C TYR A 509 -7.36 -30.11 -48.11
N PRO A 510 -6.80 -31.31 -47.92
CA PRO A 510 -5.60 -31.76 -48.61
C PRO A 510 -5.80 -31.84 -50.14
N LEU A 511 -5.00 -31.09 -50.89
CA LEU A 511 -4.93 -31.09 -52.36
C LEU A 511 -3.62 -31.74 -52.79
N ALA A 512 -3.70 -32.79 -53.61
CA ALA A 512 -2.52 -33.41 -54.18
C ALA A 512 -1.87 -32.50 -55.23
N LEU A 513 -0.58 -32.19 -55.06
CA LEU A 513 0.25 -31.41 -55.98
C LEU A 513 1.42 -32.28 -56.48
N GLY A 514 1.11 -33.28 -57.31
CA GLY A 514 2.10 -34.21 -57.84
C GLY A 514 2.81 -35.01 -56.72
N SER A 515 4.05 -34.64 -56.40
CA SER A 515 4.85 -35.29 -55.33
C SER A 515 4.67 -34.68 -53.94
N GLY A 516 3.86 -33.63 -53.79
CA GLY A 516 3.57 -32.99 -52.50
C GLY A 516 2.06 -32.81 -52.27
N THR A 517 1.71 -32.31 -51.09
CA THR A 517 0.33 -32.03 -50.67
C THR A 517 0.24 -30.59 -50.18
N LEU A 518 -0.70 -29.82 -50.72
CA LEU A 518 -1.07 -28.50 -50.22
C LEU A 518 -2.42 -28.61 -49.51
N THR A 519 -2.45 -28.25 -48.23
CA THR A 519 -3.66 -28.28 -47.41
C THR A 519 -4.01 -26.85 -47.01
N PRO A 520 -5.01 -26.20 -47.62
CA PRO A 520 -5.63 -25.02 -47.05
C PRO A 520 -6.24 -25.36 -45.68
N LEU A 521 -6.08 -24.43 -44.73
CA LEU A 521 -6.45 -24.58 -43.32
C LEU A 521 -7.32 -23.40 -42.89
N ALA A 522 -8.38 -23.70 -42.16
CA ALA A 522 -9.18 -22.71 -41.45
C ALA A 522 -9.42 -23.19 -40.02
N SER A 523 -9.24 -22.32 -39.03
CA SER A 523 -9.50 -22.67 -37.63
C SER A 523 -10.21 -21.56 -36.89
N LEU A 524 -10.94 -21.94 -35.85
CA LEU A 524 -11.56 -21.04 -34.89
C LEU A 524 -11.20 -21.52 -33.48
N THR A 525 -10.65 -20.64 -32.67
CA THR A 525 -10.22 -20.91 -31.30
C THR A 525 -10.89 -19.94 -30.35
N TYR A 526 -11.63 -20.47 -29.37
CA TYR A 526 -12.18 -19.71 -28.27
C TYR A 526 -11.40 -20.00 -26.99
N SER A 527 -11.12 -18.97 -26.21
CA SER A 527 -10.53 -19.10 -24.87
C SER A 527 -11.20 -18.15 -23.89
N TYR A 528 -11.45 -18.66 -22.69
CA TYR A 528 -11.92 -17.90 -21.55
C TYR A 528 -11.00 -18.17 -20.36
N LEU A 529 -10.42 -17.11 -19.78
CA LEU A 529 -9.56 -17.15 -18.61
C LEU A 529 -10.23 -16.42 -17.45
N HIS A 530 -10.38 -17.12 -16.32
CA HIS A 530 -10.77 -16.55 -15.04
C HIS A 530 -9.55 -16.57 -14.10
N GLN A 531 -9.20 -15.43 -13.53
CA GLN A 531 -8.16 -15.31 -12.50
C GLN A 531 -8.82 -14.92 -11.17
N GLY A 532 -8.49 -15.66 -10.11
CA GLY A 532 -8.99 -15.41 -8.76
C GLY A 532 -8.44 -14.12 -8.17
N SER A 533 -9.18 -13.52 -7.24
CA SER A 533 -8.70 -12.40 -6.44
C SER A 533 -7.56 -12.82 -5.52
N TYR A 534 -6.73 -11.86 -5.13
CA TYR A 534 -5.61 -12.09 -4.24
C TYR A 534 -5.16 -10.80 -3.56
N THR A 535 -4.48 -10.93 -2.44
CA THR A 535 -3.86 -9.81 -1.74
C THR A 535 -2.36 -10.04 -1.72
N GLU A 536 -1.62 -9.04 -2.18
CA GLU A 536 -0.16 -9.05 -2.09
C GLU A 536 0.31 -8.86 -0.65
N THR A 537 1.56 -9.24 -0.41
CA THR A 537 2.25 -9.09 0.87
C THR A 537 3.53 -8.29 0.68
N GLY A 538 4.00 -7.62 1.74
CA GLY A 538 5.20 -6.80 1.69
C GLY A 538 4.96 -5.43 1.03
N GLY A 539 5.84 -5.02 0.12
CA GLY A 539 5.66 -3.82 -0.69
C GLY A 539 5.79 -2.49 0.05
N ASN A 540 6.22 -2.47 1.32
CA ASN A 540 6.36 -1.25 2.12
C ASN A 540 5.10 -0.35 2.08
N GLY A 541 3.91 -0.96 2.20
CA GLY A 541 2.63 -0.26 2.15
C GLY A 541 1.98 -0.20 0.77
N ALA A 542 2.73 -0.50 -0.30
CA ALA A 542 2.21 -0.51 -1.66
C ALA A 542 1.65 -1.87 -2.11
N ALA A 543 1.55 -2.86 -1.23
CA ALA A 543 0.86 -4.11 -1.52
C ALA A 543 -0.60 -3.84 -1.89
N LEU A 544 -1.12 -4.55 -2.88
CA LEU A 544 -2.48 -4.38 -3.38
C LEU A 544 -3.39 -5.54 -2.96
N SER A 545 -4.66 -5.24 -2.69
CA SER A 545 -5.74 -6.20 -2.81
C SER A 545 -6.29 -6.11 -4.23
N VAL A 546 -6.19 -7.19 -5.00
CA VAL A 546 -6.54 -7.25 -6.42
C VAL A 546 -7.76 -8.15 -6.59
N GLY A 547 -8.78 -7.63 -7.26
CA GLY A 547 -10.02 -8.32 -7.57
C GLY A 547 -9.84 -9.45 -8.58
N THR A 548 -10.93 -10.13 -8.89
CA THR A 548 -10.95 -11.12 -9.97
C THR A 548 -10.75 -10.43 -11.32
N ALA A 549 -10.19 -11.17 -12.28
CA ALA A 549 -10.02 -10.71 -13.65
C ALA A 549 -10.51 -11.77 -14.64
N HIS A 550 -11.04 -11.31 -15.76
CA HIS A 550 -11.56 -12.16 -16.82
C HIS A 550 -10.98 -11.73 -18.16
N THR A 551 -10.65 -12.69 -19.01
CA THR A 551 -10.19 -12.42 -20.37
C THR A 551 -10.78 -13.45 -21.33
N SER A 552 -11.39 -12.96 -22.41
CA SER A 552 -11.90 -13.80 -23.49
C SER A 552 -11.10 -13.55 -24.76
N SER A 553 -11.01 -14.56 -25.61
CA SER A 553 -10.35 -14.51 -26.91
C SER A 553 -11.12 -15.36 -27.90
N LEU A 554 -11.33 -14.85 -29.10
CA LEU A 554 -11.92 -15.56 -30.23
C LEU A 554 -11.04 -15.31 -31.45
N ARG A 555 -10.26 -16.33 -31.83
CA ARG A 555 -9.29 -16.23 -32.92
C ARG A 555 -9.73 -17.07 -34.11
N SER A 556 -9.83 -16.47 -35.29
CA SER A 556 -9.79 -17.24 -36.52
C SER A 556 -8.35 -17.37 -37.01
N ALA A 557 -8.04 -18.45 -37.70
CA ALA A 557 -6.81 -18.54 -38.49
C ALA A 557 -7.12 -19.08 -39.87
N LEU A 558 -6.59 -18.43 -40.91
CA LEU A 558 -6.68 -18.85 -42.29
C LEU A 558 -5.26 -19.03 -42.83
N GLY A 559 -5.01 -20.14 -43.52
CA GLY A 559 -3.67 -20.40 -44.01
C GLY A 559 -3.57 -21.62 -44.90
N ALA A 560 -2.35 -22.06 -45.14
CA ALA A 560 -2.07 -23.27 -45.88
C ALA A 560 -0.81 -23.95 -45.37
N ARG A 561 -0.76 -25.26 -45.58
CA ARG A 561 0.36 -26.13 -45.25
C ARG A 561 0.81 -26.85 -46.51
N LEU A 562 2.09 -26.81 -46.83
CA LEU A 562 2.71 -27.56 -47.91
C LEU A 562 3.65 -28.60 -47.31
N GLU A 563 3.51 -29.85 -47.75
CA GLU A 563 4.36 -30.96 -47.29
C GLU A 563 4.72 -31.89 -48.44
N LYS A 564 5.88 -32.56 -48.31
CA LYS A 564 6.39 -33.50 -49.32
C LYS A 564 7.18 -34.61 -48.65
N ALA A 565 6.93 -35.85 -49.04
CA ALA A 565 7.64 -37.01 -48.50
C ALA A 565 8.90 -37.31 -49.32
N TYR A 566 9.98 -37.68 -48.62
CA TYR A 566 11.25 -38.13 -49.19
C TYR A 566 11.64 -39.46 -48.56
N ALA A 567 11.81 -40.49 -49.39
CA ALA A 567 12.32 -41.78 -48.94
C ALA A 567 13.82 -41.67 -48.62
N THR A 568 14.23 -42.14 -47.44
CA THR A 568 15.64 -42.18 -47.03
C THR A 568 16.02 -43.54 -46.46
N ARG A 569 17.33 -43.82 -46.33
CA ARG A 569 17.83 -45.05 -45.69
C ARG A 569 17.42 -45.22 -44.21
N TYR A 570 16.94 -44.15 -43.58
CA TYR A 570 16.55 -44.14 -42.16
C TYR A 570 15.03 -44.14 -41.96
N GLY A 571 14.23 -44.14 -43.04
CA GLY A 571 12.77 -43.97 -43.02
C GLY A 571 12.30 -42.85 -43.95
N ASP A 572 11.00 -42.61 -44.02
CA ASP A 572 10.43 -41.52 -44.81
C ASP A 572 10.50 -40.22 -44.01
N ILE A 573 11.11 -39.18 -44.59
CA ILE A 573 11.17 -37.84 -44.01
C ILE A 573 10.17 -36.96 -44.72
N MET A 574 9.31 -36.27 -43.96
CA MET A 574 8.29 -35.39 -44.47
C MET A 574 8.48 -33.98 -43.88
N PRO A 575 9.28 -33.12 -44.52
CA PRO A 575 9.30 -31.69 -44.22
C PRO A 575 7.97 -31.04 -44.59
N PHE A 576 7.62 -30.00 -43.84
CA PHE A 576 6.47 -29.17 -44.11
C PHE A 576 6.74 -27.71 -43.76
N VAL A 577 6.03 -26.83 -44.46
CA VAL A 577 5.92 -25.40 -44.18
C VAL A 577 4.45 -25.07 -44.05
N GLN A 578 4.09 -24.32 -43.02
CA GLN A 578 2.73 -23.85 -42.80
C GLN A 578 2.76 -22.35 -42.53
N VAL A 579 1.84 -21.62 -43.15
CA VAL A 579 1.68 -20.17 -42.97
C VAL A 579 0.21 -19.89 -42.70
N GLN A 580 -0.08 -19.12 -41.65
CA GLN A 580 -1.43 -18.71 -41.29
C GLN A 580 -1.48 -17.23 -40.93
N TRP A 581 -2.56 -16.57 -41.29
CA TRP A 581 -2.99 -15.30 -40.71
C TRP A 581 -3.99 -15.59 -39.61
N ILE A 582 -3.73 -15.08 -38.41
CA ILE A 582 -4.61 -15.20 -37.24
C ILE A 582 -5.23 -13.83 -36.96
N HIS A 583 -6.55 -13.81 -36.77
CA HIS A 583 -7.31 -12.61 -36.43
C HIS A 583 -8.05 -12.78 -35.10
N GLU A 584 -7.87 -11.85 -34.17
CA GLU A 584 -8.55 -11.78 -32.87
C GLU A 584 -9.79 -10.87 -32.96
N PHE A 585 -10.97 -11.45 -32.74
CA PHE A 585 -12.25 -10.73 -32.78
C PHE A 585 -12.59 -10.05 -31.46
N VAL A 586 -12.09 -10.54 -30.33
CA VAL A 586 -12.37 -9.93 -29.02
C VAL A 586 -11.42 -8.76 -28.80
N ASN A 587 -11.96 -7.54 -28.79
CA ASN A 587 -11.20 -6.31 -28.56
C ASN A 587 -11.36 -5.75 -27.13
N SER A 588 -11.97 -6.49 -26.22
CA SER A 588 -12.09 -6.06 -24.82
C SER A 588 -10.74 -6.17 -24.11
N ARG A 589 -10.41 -5.13 -23.33
CA ARG A 589 -9.23 -5.12 -22.47
C ARG A 589 -9.55 -5.85 -21.17
N ALA A 590 -8.56 -6.56 -20.64
CA ALA A 590 -8.67 -7.11 -19.29
C ALA A 590 -8.76 -5.96 -18.30
N LEU A 591 -9.63 -6.07 -17.31
CA LEU A 591 -9.84 -5.07 -16.27
C LEU A 591 -10.01 -5.75 -14.92
N THR A 592 -9.54 -5.09 -13.86
CA THR A 592 -9.70 -5.56 -12.48
C THR A 592 -9.76 -4.38 -11.52
N GLY A 593 -10.55 -4.52 -10.46
CA GLY A 593 -10.52 -3.58 -9.34
C GLY A 593 -9.32 -3.87 -8.45
N ALA A 594 -8.70 -2.84 -7.92
CA ALA A 594 -7.63 -2.95 -6.95
C ALA A 594 -7.76 -1.87 -5.87
N SER A 595 -7.21 -2.13 -4.69
CA SER A 595 -7.02 -1.14 -3.64
C SER A 595 -5.69 -1.40 -2.94
N TYR A 596 -5.16 -0.40 -2.24
CA TYR A 596 -3.97 -0.65 -1.43
C TYR A 596 -4.37 -1.51 -0.22
N ALA A 597 -3.67 -2.63 -0.02
CA ALA A 597 -4.02 -3.61 1.02
C ALA A 597 -3.90 -3.06 2.45
N GLY A 598 -3.15 -1.96 2.62
CA GLY A 598 -3.06 -1.23 3.88
C GLY A 598 -4.26 -0.36 4.20
N ASP A 599 -5.16 -0.13 3.24
CA ASP A 599 -6.39 0.63 3.41
C ASP A 599 -7.54 -0.33 3.75
N PHE A 600 -8.11 -0.16 4.95
CA PHE A 600 -9.22 -0.96 5.47
C PHE A 600 -10.60 -0.30 5.26
N THR A 601 -10.65 0.94 4.78
CA THR A 601 -11.89 1.69 4.54
C THR A 601 -12.34 1.60 3.08
N GLY A 602 -11.42 1.26 2.17
CA GLY A 602 -11.68 1.10 0.73
C GLY A 602 -11.63 2.42 -0.05
N GLU A 603 -11.18 3.51 0.57
CA GLU A 603 -11.06 4.83 -0.05
C GLU A 603 -10.05 4.87 -1.20
N THR A 604 -9.07 3.96 -1.19
CA THR A 604 -7.99 3.89 -2.18
C THR A 604 -8.30 2.98 -3.37
N ALA A 605 -9.55 2.58 -3.54
CA ALA A 605 -9.97 1.72 -4.64
C ALA A 605 -9.81 2.39 -6.01
N PHE A 606 -9.34 1.64 -7.00
CA PHE A 606 -9.20 2.04 -8.39
C PHE A 606 -9.39 0.87 -9.34
N THR A 607 -9.57 1.15 -10.64
CA THR A 607 -9.67 0.13 -11.70
C THR A 607 -8.41 0.13 -12.54
N ALA A 608 -7.75 -1.02 -12.64
CA ALA A 608 -6.63 -1.23 -13.53
C ALA A 608 -7.09 -1.83 -14.86
N VAL A 609 -6.47 -1.39 -15.96
CA VAL A 609 -6.78 -1.83 -17.32
C VAL A 609 -5.51 -2.38 -17.96
N GLY A 610 -5.63 -3.55 -18.59
CA GLY A 610 -4.55 -4.19 -19.34
C GLY A 610 -4.44 -3.68 -20.79
N PRO A 611 -3.43 -4.14 -21.54
CA PRO A 611 -3.22 -3.73 -22.92
C PRO A 611 -4.36 -4.23 -23.84
N SER A 612 -4.54 -3.65 -25.03
CA SER A 612 -5.43 -4.21 -26.06
C SER A 612 -4.86 -5.49 -26.69
N PRO A 613 -5.70 -6.48 -27.07
CA PRO A 613 -5.23 -7.72 -27.72
C PRO A 613 -4.52 -7.46 -29.04
N VAL A 614 -3.53 -8.30 -29.39
CA VAL A 614 -2.90 -8.25 -30.72
C VAL A 614 -3.91 -8.73 -31.74
N ARG A 615 -4.41 -7.82 -32.56
CA ARG A 615 -5.54 -8.09 -33.46
C ARG A 615 -5.18 -9.02 -34.60
N ASP A 616 -3.99 -8.87 -35.17
CA ASP A 616 -3.56 -9.57 -36.36
C ASP A 616 -2.15 -10.14 -36.14
N LEU A 617 -2.00 -11.44 -36.40
CA LEU A 617 -0.75 -12.18 -36.26
C LEU A 617 -0.46 -12.98 -37.54
N ALA A 618 0.78 -12.97 -37.99
CA ALA A 618 1.31 -13.93 -38.94
C ALA A 618 1.95 -15.09 -38.18
N ASP A 619 1.54 -16.32 -38.48
CA ASP A 619 2.09 -17.57 -37.94
C ASP A 619 2.81 -18.33 -39.05
N ILE A 620 4.10 -18.61 -38.84
CA ILE A 620 4.93 -19.36 -39.76
C ILE A 620 5.50 -20.55 -39.01
N THR A 621 5.21 -21.75 -39.51
CA THR A 621 5.71 -22.99 -38.95
C THR A 621 6.57 -23.73 -39.96
N LEU A 622 7.74 -24.16 -39.53
CA LEU A 622 8.61 -25.11 -40.22
C LEU A 622 8.68 -26.40 -39.41
N GLY A 623 8.67 -27.56 -40.06
CA GLY A 623 8.89 -28.80 -39.36
C GLY A 623 9.21 -29.97 -40.26
N ALA A 624 9.60 -31.08 -39.64
CA ALA A 624 9.85 -32.34 -40.34
C ALA A 624 9.46 -33.52 -39.45
N THR A 625 8.82 -34.51 -40.06
CA THR A 625 8.50 -35.79 -39.42
C THR A 625 9.31 -36.90 -40.06
N LEU A 626 10.06 -37.65 -39.25
CA LEU A 626 10.70 -38.91 -39.65
C LEU A 626 9.80 -40.08 -39.24
N MET A 627 9.42 -40.91 -40.20
CA MET A 627 8.62 -42.11 -39.99
C MET A 627 9.49 -43.36 -40.20
N ARG A 628 9.63 -44.20 -39.17
CA ARG A 628 10.36 -45.48 -39.25
C ARG A 628 9.42 -46.67 -39.38
N ARG A 629 9.93 -47.77 -39.95
CA ARG A 629 9.18 -49.03 -40.17
C ARG A 629 8.65 -49.71 -38.90
N ASN A 630 9.18 -49.38 -37.71
CA ASN A 630 8.76 -49.98 -36.43
C ASN A 630 7.62 -49.20 -35.73
N ASN A 631 6.78 -48.49 -36.49
CA ASN A 631 5.70 -47.65 -35.95
C ASN A 631 6.15 -46.53 -34.98
N LEU A 632 7.43 -46.15 -35.06
CA LEU A 632 8.04 -45.04 -34.31
C LEU A 632 8.15 -43.82 -35.22
N SER A 633 7.67 -42.67 -34.77
CA SER A 633 7.86 -41.39 -35.46
C SER A 633 8.46 -40.32 -34.55
N LEU A 634 9.28 -39.46 -35.15
CA LEU A 634 9.89 -38.30 -34.52
C LEU A 634 9.55 -37.05 -35.32
N THR A 635 8.94 -36.06 -34.68
CA THR A 635 8.63 -34.76 -35.30
C THR A 635 9.41 -33.65 -34.62
N ALA A 636 10.06 -32.81 -35.41
CA ALA A 636 10.62 -31.53 -34.98
C ALA A 636 9.84 -30.38 -35.62
N ARG A 637 9.50 -29.36 -34.83
CA ARG A 637 8.73 -28.18 -35.26
C ARG A 637 9.33 -26.91 -34.68
N TYR A 638 9.38 -25.87 -35.49
CA TYR A 638 9.69 -24.50 -35.12
C TYR A 638 8.57 -23.58 -35.61
N GLU A 639 8.09 -22.71 -34.73
CA GLU A 639 6.98 -21.79 -34.98
C GLU A 639 7.41 -20.37 -34.64
N LEU A 640 7.09 -19.43 -35.53
CA LEU A 640 7.31 -18.00 -35.40
C LEU A 640 5.98 -17.28 -35.56
N GLN A 641 5.57 -16.55 -34.53
CA GLN A 641 4.41 -15.65 -34.55
C GLN A 641 4.86 -14.21 -34.50
N VAL A 642 4.34 -13.37 -35.39
CA VAL A 642 4.67 -11.94 -35.48
C VAL A 642 3.39 -11.14 -35.57
N GLY A 643 3.28 -10.09 -34.75
CA GLY A 643 2.20 -9.11 -34.83
C GLY A 643 2.66 -7.74 -34.40
N ALA A 644 1.73 -6.79 -34.32
CA ALA A 644 2.05 -5.44 -33.84
C ALA A 644 2.63 -5.50 -32.42
N ARG A 645 3.89 -5.07 -32.26
CA ARG A 645 4.64 -5.07 -30.98
C ARG A 645 4.78 -6.45 -30.31
N PHE A 646 4.51 -7.55 -31.01
CA PHE A 646 4.56 -8.91 -30.45
C PHE A 646 5.36 -9.84 -31.34
N VAL A 647 6.23 -10.64 -30.74
CA VAL A 647 6.90 -11.75 -31.41
C VAL A 647 7.00 -12.94 -30.45
N SER A 648 6.77 -14.14 -30.99
CA SER A 648 6.93 -15.39 -30.25
C SER A 648 7.63 -16.43 -31.12
N GLN A 649 8.51 -17.20 -30.52
CA GLN A 649 9.25 -18.30 -31.15
C GLN A 649 9.12 -19.54 -30.29
N THR A 650 8.70 -20.66 -30.88
CA THR A 650 8.49 -21.92 -30.17
C THR A 650 9.12 -23.08 -30.91
N GLY A 651 9.94 -23.86 -30.22
CA GLY A 651 10.43 -25.16 -30.67
C GLY A 651 9.67 -26.30 -29.98
N SER A 652 9.46 -27.41 -30.70
CA SER A 652 8.94 -28.64 -30.09
C SER A 652 9.49 -29.91 -30.74
N LEU A 653 9.55 -30.97 -29.93
CA LEU A 653 9.98 -32.30 -30.31
C LEU A 653 8.94 -33.32 -29.81
N ARG A 654 8.42 -34.13 -30.73
CA ARG A 654 7.43 -35.17 -30.44
C ARG A 654 7.96 -36.56 -30.78
N LEU A 655 7.81 -37.48 -29.84
CA LEU A 655 8.05 -38.91 -30.01
C LEU A 655 6.71 -39.66 -29.96
N GLN A 656 6.49 -40.57 -30.90
CA GLN A 656 5.26 -41.36 -30.97
C GLN A 656 5.56 -42.83 -31.23
N GLN A 657 4.87 -43.69 -30.49
CA GLN A 657 4.84 -45.14 -30.69
C GLN A 657 3.39 -45.58 -30.93
N ARG A 658 3.15 -46.44 -31.93
CA ARG A 658 1.85 -47.06 -32.18
C ARG A 658 1.90 -48.55 -31.81
N PHE A 659 0.80 -49.05 -31.24
CA PHE A 659 0.64 -50.42 -30.78
C PHE A 659 -0.55 -51.10 -31.46
#